data_AF-A0A484B1D0-F1
#
_entry.id   AF-A0A484B1D0-F1
#
_cell.length_a   1.000
_cell.length_b   1.000
_cell.length_c   1.000
_cell.angle_alpha   90.00
_cell.angle_beta   90.00
_cell.angle_gamma   90.00
#
_symmetry.space_group_name_H-M   'P 1'
#
loop_
_entity.id
_entity.type
_entity.pdbx_description
1 polymer ?
#
loop_
_entity_poly.entity_id
_entity_poly.type
_entity_poly.pdbx_seq_one_letter_code
_entity_poly.pdbx_strand_id
1 'polypeptide(L)'
;MQDEAVLVALEPWQAQLEEASNRIVGNSRVYLQQVECARGECNLGNLYTDAMLHAFIKKASAEASNWSNVTIALTSQGNFRVPLPAGNITYKQLVAMCPWENHLYALNLRGDRLLQLMEDSVAPMNASLKFPTSKRFLQVSGLRIIYNLKAEPGKRVRQILVRCSNCPVPEYQPLEQSQHYRLVVMEYLANGKNGFSLISDHAQDLEMGPFDLDALMDYMTMFRLPVSLARTSISRQLAMRGYAKDVKFGAEVRAMMLQGVDVLADAVAVTMGPKGRNVIIEQSWGSPKITKDGVTVAKSIELKDKFQNIGAKLVQDVANNTNEEAGDGTTTATVLARAIAKEGFEKISKGANPVEIRRGVMVAVETVKDNLKTMSRPVKTPEEIAQVATISANGDQAVGKLISDAMKRVGRDGVITVKDGKTLIDELEVIEGMKFDRGYISPYFINSSKGAKVEFQDALLLLSEKKISSVQSIIPALELANSQRKPLVIIAEDIDGEALSTLVVNRLKIGLQVAAVKAPGFGDNRKSTLTDMAIASGGIVFGDDADLVKLEDVKVSDLGQVGEVVITKDDTLLLKGKGKKEDVQRRVDQIKEQITETTSEYEKEKLQERLARLASGVALLRVGGSSEVEVNEKKDRVHDALNATRAAVEEGIVPGGGTALLRCIEKLDAVSTQNDDQKLGVDIVRRALRMPCMTIAKNAGVDGAMVVAKVETMEGDYGYDALKGEYGNLIEKGIIDPTKVVRTAITDAAGVASLLTTAEAVVTETPKDDAAPGMGGMGGMGGMGGMGGMGGMM
;
A
#
# COMPACT_ATOMS: atom_id res chain seq x y z
N MET A 1 37.22 -0.94 -9.44
CA MET A 1 37.82 -0.86 -8.10
C MET A 1 36.68 -0.96 -7.10
N GLN A 2 36.77 -1.89 -6.16
CA GLN A 2 35.77 -2.02 -5.10
C GLN A 2 36.04 -0.94 -4.05
N ASP A 3 35.01 -0.23 -3.65
CA ASP A 3 35.09 0.83 -2.65
C ASP A 3 35.34 0.21 -1.26
N GLU A 4 36.42 0.62 -0.61
CA GLU A 4 36.88 0.08 0.66
C GLU A 4 35.85 0.35 1.78
N ALA A 5 35.11 1.46 1.72
CA ALA A 5 34.03 1.75 2.65
C ALA A 5 32.83 0.81 2.47
N VAL A 6 32.56 0.37 1.23
CA VAL A 6 31.50 -0.61 0.94
C VAL A 6 31.89 -1.99 1.45
N LEU A 7 33.16 -2.39 1.31
CA LEU A 7 33.64 -3.67 1.83
C LEU A 7 33.53 -3.73 3.37
N VAL A 8 33.89 -2.65 4.06
CA VAL A 8 33.75 -2.53 5.52
C VAL A 8 32.28 -2.51 5.96
N ALA A 9 31.39 -1.87 5.20
CA ALA A 9 29.95 -1.87 5.51
C ALA A 9 29.27 -3.23 5.25
N LEU A 10 29.84 -4.07 4.37
CA LEU A 10 29.35 -5.40 4.06
C LEU A 10 29.89 -6.49 4.99
N GLU A 11 30.98 -6.25 5.73
CA GLU A 11 31.59 -7.21 6.67
C GLU A 11 30.57 -7.86 7.64
N PRO A 12 29.68 -7.10 8.32
CA PRO A 12 28.70 -7.68 9.24
C PRO A 12 27.69 -8.61 8.56
N TRP A 13 27.45 -8.40 7.26
CA TRP A 13 26.47 -9.12 6.45
C TRP A 13 27.12 -10.19 5.58
N GLN A 14 28.44 -10.29 5.58
CA GLN A 14 29.19 -11.09 4.62
C GLN A 14 28.81 -12.57 4.68
N ALA A 15 28.61 -13.12 5.89
CA ALA A 15 28.16 -14.50 6.07
C ALA A 15 26.76 -14.74 5.47
N GLN A 16 25.82 -13.82 5.69
CA GLN A 16 24.45 -13.93 5.17
C GLN A 16 24.39 -13.71 3.66
N LEU A 17 25.21 -12.78 3.16
CA LEU A 17 25.35 -12.51 1.72
C LEU A 17 26.02 -13.69 1.01
N GLU A 18 27.03 -14.31 1.59
CA GLU A 18 27.65 -15.51 1.05
C GLU A 18 26.67 -16.69 1.02
N GLU A 19 25.89 -16.88 2.09
CA GLU A 19 24.84 -17.91 2.14
C GLU A 19 23.77 -17.68 1.06
N ALA A 20 23.24 -16.46 0.95
CA ALA A 20 22.23 -16.11 -0.06
C ALA A 20 22.80 -16.17 -1.50
N SER A 21 24.04 -15.73 -1.69
CA SER A 21 24.72 -15.68 -2.99
C SER A 21 25.09 -17.06 -3.50
N ASN A 22 25.54 -17.96 -2.62
CA ASN A 22 25.97 -19.32 -2.97
C ASN A 22 24.80 -20.31 -3.07
N ARG A 23 23.56 -19.86 -2.80
CA ARG A 23 22.35 -20.64 -3.02
C ARG A 23 22.31 -21.16 -4.45
N ILE A 24 22.32 -22.47 -4.61
CA ILE A 24 22.17 -23.12 -5.92
C ILE A 24 20.75 -22.87 -6.41
N VAL A 25 20.60 -22.37 -7.64
CA VAL A 25 19.33 -22.07 -8.31
C VAL A 25 19.04 -23.06 -9.46
N GLY A 26 20.07 -23.53 -10.15
CA GLY A 26 19.91 -24.54 -11.21
C GLY A 26 21.13 -25.43 -11.39
N ASN A 27 21.10 -26.29 -12.41
CA ASN A 27 22.26 -27.05 -12.87
C ASN A 27 22.24 -27.07 -14.41
N SER A 28 23.39 -26.83 -15.03
CA SER A 28 23.56 -27.00 -16.47
C SER A 28 24.57 -28.10 -16.75
N ARG A 29 24.27 -29.00 -17.69
CA ARG A 29 25.22 -30.04 -18.14
C ARG A 29 26.29 -29.49 -19.07
N VAL A 30 26.04 -28.32 -19.67
CA VAL A 30 26.89 -27.71 -20.69
C VAL A 30 27.25 -26.29 -20.28
N TYR A 31 28.36 -25.81 -20.81
CA TYR A 31 28.76 -24.42 -20.65
C TYR A 31 27.86 -23.53 -21.52
N LEU A 32 27.18 -22.56 -20.92
CA LEU A 32 26.27 -21.66 -21.62
C LEU A 32 27.00 -20.37 -21.97
N GLN A 33 27.50 -20.30 -23.20
CA GLN A 33 28.40 -19.25 -23.65
C GLN A 33 27.63 -18.04 -24.23
N GLN A 34 27.73 -16.90 -23.56
CA GLN A 34 27.01 -15.68 -23.94
C GLN A 34 27.50 -15.03 -25.24
N VAL A 35 28.76 -15.23 -25.62
CA VAL A 35 29.32 -14.64 -26.86
C VAL A 35 28.79 -15.31 -28.13
N GLU A 36 28.29 -16.54 -28.05
CA GLU A 36 27.67 -17.24 -29.19
C GLU A 36 26.35 -16.59 -29.59
N CYS A 37 25.65 -15.97 -28.64
CA CYS A 37 24.37 -15.30 -28.85
C CYS A 37 24.46 -14.07 -29.78
N ALA A 38 25.66 -13.55 -30.03
CA ALA A 38 25.88 -12.50 -31.02
C ALA A 38 26.04 -13.05 -32.44
N ARG A 39 26.34 -14.35 -32.60
CA ARG A 39 26.56 -15.03 -33.89
C ARG A 39 25.27 -15.65 -34.44
N GLY A 40 24.31 -15.91 -33.57
CA GLY A 40 23.05 -16.57 -33.89
C GLY A 40 22.31 -16.96 -32.62
N GLU A 41 21.32 -17.83 -32.77
CA GLU A 41 20.62 -18.46 -31.65
C GLU A 41 21.60 -19.31 -30.83
N CYS A 42 21.57 -19.18 -29.51
CA CYS A 42 22.51 -19.83 -28.59
C CYS A 42 21.76 -20.52 -27.45
N ASN A 43 22.37 -21.53 -26.82
CA ASN A 43 21.75 -22.26 -25.71
C ASN A 43 21.37 -21.36 -24.52
N LEU A 44 22.16 -20.31 -24.25
CA LEU A 44 21.86 -19.36 -23.18
C LEU A 44 20.63 -18.50 -23.51
N GLY A 45 20.52 -18.06 -24.76
CA GLY A 45 19.41 -17.29 -25.28
C GLY A 45 18.12 -18.10 -25.24
N ASN A 46 18.19 -19.37 -25.64
CA ASN A 46 17.06 -20.29 -25.64
C ASN A 46 16.57 -20.59 -24.22
N LEU A 47 17.48 -20.87 -23.30
CA LEU A 47 17.14 -21.03 -21.88
C LEU A 47 16.38 -19.80 -21.36
N TYR A 48 16.83 -18.61 -21.73
CA TYR A 48 16.24 -17.35 -21.28
C TYR A 48 14.88 -17.06 -21.91
N THR A 49 14.75 -17.20 -23.24
CA THR A 49 13.48 -16.94 -23.94
C THR A 49 12.42 -17.98 -23.61
N ASP A 50 12.80 -19.23 -23.38
CA ASP A 50 11.87 -20.25 -22.91
C ASP A 50 11.36 -19.94 -21.50
N ALA A 51 12.23 -19.43 -20.61
CA ALA A 51 11.83 -18.97 -19.29
C ALA A 51 10.87 -17.78 -19.35
N MET A 52 11.17 -16.79 -20.21
CA MET A 52 10.29 -15.65 -20.46
C MET A 52 8.91 -16.10 -20.95
N LEU A 53 8.86 -17.05 -21.90
CA LEU A 53 7.61 -17.56 -22.41
C LEU A 53 6.83 -18.31 -21.32
N HIS A 54 7.50 -19.16 -20.55
CA HIS A 54 6.89 -19.94 -19.48
C HIS A 54 6.22 -19.06 -18.41
N ALA A 55 6.78 -17.89 -18.11
CA ALA A 55 6.21 -16.95 -17.14
C ALA A 55 4.78 -16.46 -17.50
N PHE A 56 4.39 -16.53 -18.77
CA PHE A 56 3.08 -16.05 -19.25
C PHE A 56 2.14 -17.16 -19.73
N ILE A 57 2.58 -18.43 -19.71
CA ILE A 57 1.70 -19.56 -20.04
C ILE A 57 0.71 -19.77 -18.88
N LYS A 58 -0.55 -19.37 -19.07
CA LYS A 58 -1.64 -19.74 -18.16
C LYS A 58 -2.04 -21.21 -18.44
N LYS A 59 -2.21 -22.04 -17.40
CA LYS A 59 -2.79 -23.40 -17.58
C LYS A 59 -4.14 -23.27 -18.28
N ALA A 60 -4.31 -23.90 -19.43
CA ALA A 60 -5.60 -23.99 -20.10
C ALA A 60 -6.66 -24.48 -19.11
N SER A 61 -7.76 -23.74 -18.96
CA SER A 61 -8.95 -24.27 -18.29
C SER A 61 -9.45 -25.47 -19.10
N ALA A 62 -10.13 -26.42 -18.48
CA ALA A 62 -10.72 -27.57 -19.18
C ALA A 62 -11.74 -27.18 -20.28
N GLU A 63 -12.05 -25.89 -20.41
CA GLU A 63 -13.02 -25.30 -21.34
C GLU A 63 -12.36 -24.53 -22.50
N ALA A 64 -11.03 -24.31 -22.49
CA ALA A 64 -10.33 -23.54 -23.53
C ALA A 64 -9.74 -24.44 -24.62
N SER A 65 -10.07 -24.18 -25.89
CA SER A 65 -9.53 -24.89 -27.07
C SER A 65 -8.06 -24.57 -27.39
N ASN A 66 -7.47 -23.59 -26.70
CA ASN A 66 -6.12 -23.09 -26.95
C ASN A 66 -5.19 -23.53 -25.81
N TRP A 67 -4.01 -24.03 -26.16
CA TRP A 67 -3.06 -24.58 -25.19
C TRP A 67 -2.13 -23.51 -24.57
N SER A 68 -2.04 -22.32 -25.18
CA SER A 68 -1.37 -21.13 -24.61
C SER A 68 -1.92 -19.85 -25.25
N ASN A 69 -2.00 -18.76 -24.49
CA ASN A 69 -2.36 -17.42 -24.97
C ASN A 69 -1.14 -16.59 -25.44
N VAL A 70 0.08 -17.05 -25.15
CA VAL A 70 1.34 -16.43 -25.54
C VAL A 70 2.27 -17.52 -26.09
N THR A 71 2.83 -17.32 -27.28
CA THR A 71 3.66 -18.36 -27.93
C THR A 71 5.03 -17.92 -28.37
N ILE A 72 5.36 -16.63 -28.31
CA ILE A 72 6.65 -16.09 -28.76
C ILE A 72 7.33 -15.35 -27.60
N ALA A 73 8.65 -15.46 -27.48
CA ALA A 73 9.45 -14.59 -26.61
C ALA A 73 10.70 -14.10 -27.34
N LEU A 74 11.09 -12.84 -27.11
CA LEU A 74 12.24 -12.20 -27.77
C LEU A 74 13.13 -11.49 -26.75
N THR A 75 14.44 -11.70 -26.84
CA THR A 75 15.45 -11.01 -26.01
C THR A 75 16.68 -10.66 -26.83
N SER A 76 17.48 -9.70 -26.38
CA SER A 76 18.74 -9.32 -27.05
C SER A 76 19.95 -9.88 -26.31
N GLN A 77 21.04 -10.16 -27.04
CA GLN A 77 22.31 -10.61 -26.44
C GLN A 77 22.85 -9.62 -25.40
N GLY A 78 22.52 -8.33 -25.52
CA GLY A 78 22.93 -7.29 -24.58
C GLY A 78 22.51 -7.55 -23.13
N ASN A 79 21.57 -8.46 -22.93
CA ASN A 79 21.07 -8.94 -21.64
C ASN A 79 21.91 -10.06 -21.01
N PHE A 80 23.04 -10.44 -21.59
CA PHE A 80 23.93 -11.45 -20.97
C PHE A 80 25.33 -10.86 -20.81
N ARG A 81 25.79 -10.66 -19.57
CA ARG A 81 27.15 -10.15 -19.28
C ARG A 81 28.19 -11.24 -19.20
N VAL A 82 27.91 -12.30 -18.45
CA VAL A 82 28.85 -13.39 -18.22
C VAL A 82 28.22 -14.72 -18.66
N PRO A 83 29.03 -15.73 -19.02
CA PRO A 83 28.53 -17.06 -19.30
C PRO A 83 28.11 -17.78 -18.02
N LEU A 84 27.30 -18.82 -18.15
CA LEU A 84 27.01 -19.74 -17.04
C LEU A 84 27.84 -21.02 -17.19
N PRO A 85 28.65 -21.39 -16.18
CA PRO A 85 29.46 -22.60 -16.25
C PRO A 85 28.60 -23.87 -16.23
N ALA A 86 29.18 -24.98 -16.71
CA ALA A 86 28.61 -26.30 -16.47
C ALA A 86 28.69 -26.65 -14.97
N GLY A 87 27.68 -27.34 -14.47
CA GLY A 87 27.53 -27.69 -13.06
C GLY A 87 26.42 -26.89 -12.38
N ASN A 88 26.54 -26.77 -11.05
CA ASN A 88 25.57 -26.03 -10.24
C ASN A 88 25.66 -24.53 -10.52
N ILE A 89 24.51 -23.94 -10.82
CA ILE A 89 24.36 -22.52 -11.09
C ILE A 89 23.81 -21.87 -9.82
N THR A 90 24.56 -20.92 -9.27
CA THR A 90 24.25 -20.18 -8.05
C THR A 90 23.48 -18.89 -8.34
N TYR A 91 22.81 -18.35 -7.33
CA TYR A 91 22.11 -17.07 -7.43
C TYR A 91 23.05 -15.94 -7.87
N LYS A 92 24.25 -15.88 -7.28
CA LYS A 92 25.31 -14.95 -7.67
C LYS A 92 25.67 -15.02 -9.16
N GLN A 93 25.71 -16.22 -9.73
CA GLN A 93 26.03 -16.41 -11.15
C GLN A 93 24.89 -15.93 -12.07
N LEU A 94 23.63 -16.11 -11.66
CA LEU A 94 22.49 -15.59 -12.42
C LEU A 94 22.42 -14.06 -12.39
N VAL A 95 22.60 -13.45 -11.21
CA VAL A 95 22.68 -11.99 -11.06
C VAL A 95 23.84 -11.41 -11.87
N ALA A 96 25.01 -12.06 -11.85
CA ALA A 96 26.14 -11.64 -12.68
C ALA A 96 25.84 -11.75 -14.19
N MET A 97 25.06 -12.75 -14.60
CA MET A 97 24.69 -12.97 -16.00
C MET A 97 23.67 -11.93 -16.49
N CYS A 98 22.62 -11.64 -15.73
CA CYS A 98 21.58 -10.66 -16.05
C CYS A 98 21.33 -9.69 -14.87
N PRO A 99 22.14 -8.63 -14.73
CA PRO A 99 22.11 -7.73 -13.57
C PRO A 99 21.07 -6.59 -13.62
N TRP A 100 20.13 -6.58 -14.58
CA TRP A 100 19.25 -5.41 -14.80
C TRP A 100 17.85 -5.50 -14.20
N GLU A 101 17.42 -6.68 -13.76
CA GLU A 101 16.09 -6.91 -13.19
C GLU A 101 14.98 -6.29 -14.07
N ASN A 102 14.93 -6.61 -15.37
CA ASN A 102 13.91 -6.04 -16.24
C ASN A 102 12.54 -6.67 -15.95
N HIS A 103 11.47 -5.89 -16.01
CA HIS A 103 10.14 -6.46 -16.13
C HIS A 103 9.98 -7.19 -17.47
N LEU A 104 9.24 -8.30 -17.46
CA LEU A 104 8.75 -8.91 -18.69
C LEU A 104 7.40 -8.29 -19.07
N TYR A 105 7.19 -8.05 -20.37
CA TYR A 105 5.93 -7.54 -20.92
C TYR A 105 5.40 -8.49 -21.98
N ALA A 106 4.16 -8.94 -21.84
CA ALA A 106 3.41 -9.55 -22.93
C ALA A 106 2.69 -8.46 -23.73
N LEU A 107 2.82 -8.50 -25.06
CA LEU A 107 2.25 -7.52 -25.97
C LEU A 107 1.78 -8.17 -27.26
N ASN A 108 0.85 -7.52 -27.96
CA ASN A 108 0.39 -7.91 -29.29
C ASN A 108 1.15 -7.13 -30.36
N LEU A 109 1.68 -7.84 -31.36
CA LEU A 109 2.34 -7.25 -32.52
C LEU A 109 1.83 -7.89 -33.81
N ARG A 110 1.59 -7.07 -34.83
CA ARG A 110 1.12 -7.55 -36.14
C ARG A 110 2.24 -8.26 -36.92
N GLY A 111 1.90 -9.26 -37.72
CA GLY A 111 2.86 -10.11 -38.42
C GLY A 111 3.82 -9.36 -39.36
N ASP A 112 3.36 -8.34 -40.07
CA ASP A 112 4.23 -7.47 -40.90
C ASP A 112 5.30 -6.75 -40.06
N ARG A 113 4.94 -6.30 -38.85
CA ARG A 113 5.86 -5.68 -37.89
C ARG A 113 6.81 -6.70 -37.30
N LEU A 114 6.34 -7.92 -36.98
CA LEU A 114 7.20 -9.00 -36.52
C LEU A 114 8.24 -9.41 -37.58
N LEU A 115 7.87 -9.43 -38.87
CA LEU A 115 8.81 -9.65 -39.97
C LEU A 115 9.87 -8.55 -40.03
N GLN A 116 9.45 -7.29 -39.98
CA GLN A 116 10.36 -6.14 -39.98
C GLN A 116 11.32 -6.18 -38.77
N LEU A 117 10.82 -6.55 -37.59
CA LEU A 117 11.63 -6.72 -36.39
C LEU A 117 12.73 -7.79 -36.57
N MET A 118 12.42 -8.89 -37.26
CA MET A 118 13.40 -9.94 -37.56
C MET A 118 14.41 -9.51 -38.62
N GLU A 119 14.01 -8.68 -39.60
CA GLU A 119 14.93 -8.04 -40.54
C GLU A 119 15.92 -7.11 -39.81
N ASP A 120 15.42 -6.26 -38.91
CA ASP A 120 16.24 -5.32 -38.14
C ASP A 120 17.25 -6.03 -37.22
N SER A 121 16.87 -7.19 -36.69
CA SER A 121 17.74 -8.05 -35.87
C SER A 121 18.98 -8.53 -36.64
N VAL A 122 18.82 -8.91 -37.92
CA VAL A 122 19.89 -9.48 -38.76
C VAL A 122 20.56 -8.45 -39.68
N ALA A 123 19.97 -7.27 -39.87
CA ALA A 123 20.49 -6.20 -40.74
C ALA A 123 21.95 -5.81 -40.43
N PRO A 124 22.41 -5.72 -39.16
CA PRO A 124 23.80 -5.33 -38.85
C PRO A 124 24.83 -6.43 -39.11
N MET A 125 24.42 -7.67 -39.38
CA MET A 125 25.37 -8.78 -39.59
C MET A 125 26.13 -8.60 -40.91
N ASN A 126 27.45 -8.66 -40.84
CA ASN A 126 28.31 -8.54 -42.02
C ASN A 126 28.64 -9.93 -42.60
N ALA A 127 28.09 -10.22 -43.78
CA ALA A 127 28.26 -11.49 -44.48
C ALA A 127 29.69 -11.76 -44.98
N SER A 128 30.55 -10.74 -45.06
CA SER A 128 31.94 -10.86 -45.47
C SER A 128 32.86 -11.33 -44.33
N LEU A 129 32.39 -11.32 -43.09
CA LEU A 129 33.15 -11.85 -41.95
C LEU A 129 33.04 -13.38 -41.90
N LYS A 130 34.16 -14.05 -41.55
CA LYS A 130 34.19 -15.50 -41.33
C LYS A 130 33.21 -15.95 -40.23
N PHE A 131 32.95 -15.08 -39.26
CA PHE A 131 31.96 -15.26 -38.20
C PHE A 131 31.14 -13.96 -38.04
N PRO A 132 30.05 -13.80 -38.80
CA PRO A 132 29.18 -12.62 -38.67
C PRO A 132 28.63 -12.51 -37.25
N THR A 133 28.65 -11.29 -36.69
CA THR A 133 28.09 -11.03 -35.36
C THR A 133 27.22 -9.77 -35.37
N SER A 134 26.21 -9.73 -34.51
CA SER A 134 25.39 -8.55 -34.27
C SER A 134 24.95 -8.52 -32.80
N LYS A 135 25.14 -7.37 -32.14
CA LYS A 135 24.58 -7.12 -30.80
C LYS A 135 23.07 -6.91 -30.81
N ARG A 136 22.48 -6.74 -32.01
CA ARG A 136 21.03 -6.66 -32.22
C ARG A 136 20.42 -8.02 -32.57
N PHE A 137 21.20 -9.09 -32.67
CA PHE A 137 20.64 -10.40 -32.95
C PHE A 137 19.73 -10.83 -31.79
N LEU A 138 18.44 -10.98 -32.09
CA LEU A 138 17.42 -11.40 -31.15
C LEU A 138 17.49 -12.91 -30.94
N GLN A 139 17.52 -13.32 -29.68
CA GLN A 139 17.24 -14.69 -29.27
C GLN A 139 15.72 -14.85 -29.19
N VAL A 140 15.21 -16.00 -29.59
CA VAL A 140 13.78 -16.22 -29.77
C VAL A 140 13.32 -17.51 -29.08
N SER A 141 12.05 -17.58 -28.70
CA SER A 141 11.33 -18.83 -28.44
C SER A 141 10.01 -18.80 -29.21
N GLY A 142 9.56 -19.97 -29.68
CA GLY A 142 8.31 -20.08 -30.45
C GLY A 142 8.35 -19.60 -31.90
N LEU A 143 9.53 -19.26 -32.42
CA LEU A 143 9.77 -18.93 -33.83
C LEU A 143 10.79 -19.88 -34.45
N ARG A 144 10.69 -20.13 -35.76
CA ARG A 144 11.76 -20.71 -36.57
C ARG A 144 12.00 -19.79 -37.75
N ILE A 145 13.22 -19.30 -37.91
CA ILE A 145 13.55 -18.24 -38.85
C ILE A 145 14.67 -18.72 -39.77
N ILE A 146 14.47 -18.55 -41.09
CA ILE A 146 15.50 -18.77 -42.09
C ILE A 146 15.88 -17.41 -42.66
N TYR A 147 17.17 -17.06 -42.59
CA TYR A 147 17.71 -15.84 -43.16
C TYR A 147 18.87 -16.11 -44.12
N ASN A 148 19.07 -15.21 -45.08
CA ASN A 148 20.16 -15.22 -46.04
C ASN A 148 20.96 -13.92 -45.89
N LEU A 149 22.13 -14.00 -45.24
CA LEU A 149 23.00 -12.85 -45.01
C LEU A 149 23.59 -12.25 -46.30
N LYS A 150 23.60 -12.98 -47.42
CA LYS A 150 24.05 -12.46 -48.72
C LYS A 150 23.01 -11.54 -49.38
N ALA A 151 21.79 -11.50 -48.87
CA ALA A 151 20.77 -10.57 -49.36
C ALA A 151 20.93 -9.18 -48.74
N GLU A 152 20.43 -8.16 -49.45
CA GLU A 152 20.41 -6.77 -48.97
C GLU A 152 19.67 -6.67 -47.62
N PRO A 153 20.15 -5.83 -46.67
CA PRO A 153 19.41 -5.52 -45.44
C PRO A 153 17.95 -5.15 -45.71
N GLY A 154 17.01 -5.70 -44.94
CA GLY A 154 15.56 -5.55 -45.17
C GLY A 154 14.95 -6.58 -46.14
N LYS A 155 15.77 -7.47 -46.72
CA LYS A 155 15.34 -8.65 -47.51
C LYS A 155 16.08 -9.92 -47.12
N ARG A 156 16.61 -9.98 -45.90
CA ARG A 156 17.45 -11.08 -45.40
C ARG A 156 16.62 -12.23 -44.87
N VAL A 157 15.45 -11.99 -44.30
CA VAL A 157 14.56 -13.02 -43.78
C VAL A 157 13.79 -13.66 -44.95
N ARG A 158 13.92 -14.98 -45.08
CA ARG A 158 13.28 -15.78 -46.14
C ARG A 158 12.02 -16.46 -45.68
N GLN A 159 12.00 -16.91 -44.44
CA GLN A 159 10.86 -17.60 -43.86
C GLN A 159 10.82 -17.38 -42.35
N ILE A 160 9.62 -17.16 -41.83
CA ILE A 160 9.32 -17.21 -40.40
C ILE A 160 8.20 -18.22 -40.23
N LEU A 161 8.40 -19.21 -39.36
CA LEU A 161 7.35 -20.08 -38.86
C LEU A 161 7.07 -19.73 -37.40
N VAL A 162 5.80 -19.60 -37.04
CA VAL A 162 5.31 -19.26 -35.71
C VAL A 162 4.65 -20.46 -35.05
N ARG A 163 4.89 -20.66 -33.77
CA ARG A 163 4.21 -21.69 -32.97
C ARG A 163 2.74 -21.32 -32.75
N CYS A 164 1.83 -22.11 -33.30
CA CYS A 164 0.38 -21.86 -33.26
C CYS A 164 -0.16 -21.91 -31.82
N SER A 165 -0.81 -20.84 -31.35
CA SER A 165 -1.46 -20.75 -30.02
C SER A 165 -2.83 -21.44 -29.96
N ASN A 166 -3.52 -21.47 -31.10
CA ASN A 166 -4.93 -21.90 -31.19
C ASN A 166 -5.08 -23.35 -31.67
N CYS A 167 -3.98 -24.08 -31.82
CA CYS A 167 -3.97 -25.45 -32.31
C CYS A 167 -4.05 -26.43 -31.12
N PRO A 168 -4.85 -27.51 -31.17
CA PRO A 168 -4.93 -28.50 -30.09
C PRO A 168 -3.57 -29.13 -29.73
N VAL A 169 -2.70 -29.26 -30.73
CA VAL A 169 -1.29 -29.65 -30.57
C VAL A 169 -0.44 -28.56 -31.21
N PRO A 170 0.61 -28.05 -30.53
CA PRO A 170 1.47 -27.03 -31.08
C PRO A 170 2.20 -27.47 -32.33
N GLU A 171 1.89 -26.81 -33.45
CA GLU A 171 2.64 -26.92 -34.70
C GLU A 171 3.20 -25.55 -35.12
N TYR A 172 4.17 -25.57 -36.02
CA TYR A 172 4.77 -24.36 -36.59
C TYR A 172 4.13 -24.07 -37.94
N GLN A 173 3.49 -22.90 -38.06
CA GLN A 173 2.81 -22.44 -39.26
C GLN A 173 3.53 -21.22 -39.85
N PRO A 174 3.46 -20.97 -41.17
CA PRO A 174 3.98 -19.74 -41.76
C PRO A 174 3.43 -18.48 -41.09
N LEU A 175 4.27 -17.46 -40.95
CA LEU A 175 3.87 -16.15 -40.42
C LEU A 175 2.85 -15.48 -41.36
N GLU A 176 1.68 -15.15 -40.85
CA GLU A 176 0.66 -14.37 -41.55
C GLU A 176 0.81 -12.89 -41.22
N GLN A 177 1.08 -12.06 -42.24
CA GLN A 177 1.45 -10.65 -42.04
C GLN A 177 0.31 -9.79 -41.46
N SER A 178 -0.95 -10.18 -41.69
CA SER A 178 -2.12 -9.44 -41.19
C SER A 178 -2.56 -9.86 -39.79
N GLN A 179 -2.06 -10.98 -39.27
CA GLN A 179 -2.44 -11.52 -37.96
C GLN A 179 -1.69 -10.82 -36.82
N HIS A 180 -2.32 -10.70 -35.64
CA HIS A 180 -1.65 -10.27 -34.41
C HIS A 180 -1.15 -11.47 -33.62
N TYR A 181 0.08 -11.38 -33.13
CA TYR A 181 0.73 -12.39 -32.32
C TYR A 181 1.03 -11.83 -30.94
N ARG A 182 0.69 -12.58 -29.90
CA ARG A 182 1.04 -12.22 -28.52
C ARG A 182 2.41 -12.79 -28.17
N LEU A 183 3.32 -11.89 -27.81
CA LEU A 183 4.72 -12.20 -27.57
C LEU A 183 5.25 -11.51 -26.31
N VAL A 184 6.28 -12.09 -25.71
CA VAL A 184 6.92 -11.58 -24.50
C VAL A 184 8.26 -10.96 -24.84
N VAL A 185 8.51 -9.76 -24.33
CA VAL A 185 9.80 -9.08 -24.41
C VAL A 185 10.20 -8.57 -23.03
N MET A 186 11.48 -8.31 -22.83
CA MET A 186 11.93 -7.51 -21.69
C MET A 186 11.54 -6.03 -21.86
N GLU A 187 11.36 -5.34 -20.74
CA GLU A 187 11.09 -3.91 -20.66
C GLU A 187 12.00 -3.06 -21.55
N TYR A 188 13.30 -3.37 -21.55
CA TYR A 188 14.28 -2.68 -22.38
C TYR A 188 13.92 -2.71 -23.88
N LEU A 189 13.42 -3.83 -24.39
CA LEU A 189 12.96 -3.96 -25.78
C LEU A 189 11.55 -3.39 -25.98
N ALA A 190 10.65 -3.54 -25.01
CA ALA A 190 9.32 -2.93 -25.04
C ALA A 190 9.40 -1.40 -25.21
N ASN A 191 10.37 -0.77 -24.54
CA ASN A 191 10.64 0.66 -24.60
C ASN A 191 11.47 1.10 -25.84
N GLY A 192 11.55 0.25 -26.87
CA GLY A 192 12.17 0.59 -28.15
C GLY A 192 13.70 0.69 -28.15
N LYS A 193 14.38 0.24 -27.08
CA LYS A 193 15.83 0.36 -26.96
C LYS A 193 16.56 -0.65 -27.87
N ASN A 194 17.87 -0.49 -28.00
CA ASN A 194 18.73 -1.25 -28.94
C ASN A 194 18.39 -1.09 -30.44
N GLY A 195 17.57 -0.10 -30.80
CA GLY A 195 17.14 0.16 -32.17
C GLY A 195 15.85 -0.56 -32.58
N PHE A 196 15.04 -1.00 -31.62
CA PHE A 196 13.77 -1.69 -31.85
C PHE A 196 12.54 -0.82 -31.52
N SER A 197 12.56 0.48 -31.89
CA SER A 197 11.45 1.42 -31.64
C SER A 197 10.11 0.94 -32.21
N LEU A 198 10.16 0.11 -33.26
CA LEU A 198 9.00 -0.56 -33.83
C LEU A 198 8.13 -1.28 -32.79
N ILE A 199 8.74 -1.81 -31.71
CA ILE A 199 7.98 -2.40 -30.61
C ILE A 199 7.21 -1.32 -29.84
N SER A 200 7.86 -0.25 -29.40
CA SER A 200 7.19 0.84 -28.67
C SER A 200 6.14 1.56 -29.52
N ASP A 201 6.38 1.65 -30.84
CA ASP A 201 5.54 2.42 -31.76
C ASP A 201 4.25 1.67 -32.17
N HIS A 202 4.25 0.32 -32.08
CA HIS A 202 3.19 -0.51 -32.65
C HIS A 202 2.68 -1.63 -31.73
N ALA A 203 3.29 -1.87 -30.57
CA ALA A 203 2.79 -2.83 -29.60
C ALA A 203 1.42 -2.40 -29.05
N GLN A 204 0.54 -3.38 -28.85
CA GLN A 204 -0.77 -3.18 -28.24
C GLN A 204 -0.94 -4.12 -27.05
N ASP A 205 -1.89 -3.80 -26.16
CA ASP A 205 -2.31 -4.69 -25.07
C ASP A 205 -1.14 -5.17 -24.19
N LEU A 206 -0.35 -4.19 -23.70
CA LEU A 206 0.80 -4.43 -22.84
C LEU A 206 0.36 -4.94 -21.47
N GLU A 207 0.75 -6.16 -21.13
CA GLU A 207 0.55 -6.81 -19.83
C GLU A 207 1.91 -6.96 -19.15
N MET A 208 2.09 -6.27 -18.03
CA MET A 208 3.29 -6.40 -17.20
C MET A 208 3.28 -7.75 -16.48
N GLY A 209 4.42 -8.43 -16.49
CA GLY A 209 4.63 -9.69 -15.76
C GLY A 209 5.82 -9.61 -14.79
N PRO A 210 6.34 -10.77 -14.35
CA PRO A 210 7.38 -10.85 -13.34
C PRO A 210 8.71 -10.28 -13.83
N PHE A 211 9.65 -10.10 -12.91
CA PHE A 211 11.03 -9.81 -13.27
C PHE A 211 11.65 -10.97 -14.05
N ASP A 212 12.52 -10.62 -14.98
CA ASP A 212 13.15 -11.56 -15.90
C ASP A 212 14.08 -12.57 -15.20
N LEU A 213 14.76 -12.14 -14.14
CA LEU A 213 15.55 -13.00 -13.26
C LEU A 213 14.66 -13.99 -12.50
N ASP A 214 13.53 -13.55 -11.94
CA ASP A 214 12.59 -14.43 -11.23
C ASP A 214 12.01 -15.49 -12.18
N ALA A 215 11.58 -15.08 -13.37
CA ALA A 215 11.11 -15.99 -14.42
C ALA A 215 12.17 -17.04 -14.79
N LEU A 216 13.44 -16.63 -14.90
CA LEU A 216 14.55 -17.54 -15.18
C LEU A 216 14.80 -18.51 -14.02
N MET A 217 14.77 -18.03 -12.77
CA MET A 217 14.95 -18.90 -11.59
C MET A 217 13.82 -19.93 -11.49
N ASP A 218 12.58 -19.50 -11.68
CA ASP A 218 11.41 -20.38 -11.68
C ASP A 218 11.51 -21.45 -12.79
N TYR A 219 11.90 -21.04 -14.00
CA TYR A 219 12.10 -21.96 -15.12
C TYR A 219 13.24 -22.98 -14.86
N MET A 220 14.36 -22.53 -14.29
CA MET A 220 15.50 -23.41 -14.00
C MET A 220 15.23 -24.39 -12.84
N THR A 221 14.40 -24.01 -11.88
CA THR A 221 14.02 -24.91 -10.77
C THR A 221 13.08 -26.03 -11.21
N MET A 222 12.30 -25.82 -12.28
CA MET A 222 11.41 -26.81 -12.89
C MET A 222 12.15 -28.06 -13.41
N PHE A 223 13.38 -27.91 -13.93
CA PHE A 223 14.14 -28.99 -14.57
C PHE A 223 15.18 -29.70 -13.66
N ARG A 224 15.13 -29.47 -12.34
CA ARG A 224 15.99 -30.20 -11.39
C ARG A 224 15.59 -31.68 -11.29
N LEU A 225 16.25 -32.54 -12.07
CA LEU A 225 16.16 -33.99 -11.90
C LEU A 225 16.87 -34.42 -10.60
N PRO A 226 16.22 -35.19 -9.71
CA PRO A 226 16.89 -35.83 -8.60
C PRO A 226 17.71 -37.02 -9.12
N VAL A 227 19.03 -36.97 -8.93
CA VAL A 227 19.94 -38.09 -9.16
C VAL A 227 19.82 -39.06 -7.98
N SER A 228 18.75 -39.86 -7.96
CA SER A 228 18.68 -41.17 -7.27
C SER A 228 17.26 -41.70 -7.38
N LEU A 229 17.06 -42.72 -8.23
CA LEU A 229 16.12 -43.84 -8.04
C LEU A 229 16.18 -44.70 -9.32
N ALA A 230 17.11 -45.64 -9.35
CA ALA A 230 17.05 -46.77 -10.26
C ALA A 230 16.26 -47.89 -9.57
N ARG A 231 15.24 -48.42 -10.29
CA ARG A 231 14.30 -49.50 -9.91
C ARG A 231 13.27 -49.02 -8.87
N THR A 232 11.97 -48.95 -9.14
CA THR A 232 11.07 -49.94 -9.75
C THR A 232 9.82 -49.22 -10.29
N SER A 233 9.16 -49.81 -11.28
CA SER A 233 7.92 -49.36 -11.92
C SER A 233 6.78 -49.03 -10.95
N ILE A 234 6.15 -47.84 -11.10
CA ILE A 234 4.69 -47.55 -11.04
C ILE A 234 4.48 -46.03 -11.28
N SER A 235 3.62 -45.70 -12.24
CA SER A 235 2.88 -44.45 -12.50
C SER A 235 3.45 -43.11 -11.97
N ARG A 236 4.06 -42.31 -12.86
CA ARG A 236 4.39 -40.90 -12.59
C ARG A 236 3.13 -40.02 -12.60
N GLN A 237 2.63 -39.69 -11.42
CA GLN A 237 1.89 -38.43 -11.20
C GLN A 237 2.89 -37.27 -11.22
N LEU A 238 2.55 -36.21 -11.96
CA LEU A 238 3.29 -34.95 -11.97
C LEU A 238 3.30 -34.33 -10.57
N ALA A 239 4.48 -34.19 -9.96
CA ALA A 239 4.63 -33.40 -8.75
C ALA A 239 4.81 -31.92 -9.13
N MET A 240 3.69 -31.19 -9.16
CA MET A 240 3.71 -29.74 -8.93
C MET A 240 4.36 -29.50 -7.57
N ARG A 241 5.43 -28.69 -7.49
CA ARG A 241 5.76 -28.05 -6.21
C ARG A 241 4.82 -26.85 -6.02
N GLY A 242 3.54 -27.16 -5.75
CA GLY A 242 2.79 -26.29 -4.86
C GLY A 242 3.41 -26.42 -3.47
N TYR A 243 3.54 -25.33 -2.73
CA TYR A 243 3.62 -25.47 -1.28
C TYR A 243 2.41 -26.29 -0.86
N ALA A 244 2.63 -27.30 -0.02
CA ALA A 244 1.51 -27.98 0.60
C ALA A 244 0.62 -26.89 1.21
N LYS A 245 -0.66 -26.94 0.88
CA LYS A 245 -1.66 -26.06 1.45
C LYS A 245 -2.47 -26.91 2.42
N ASP A 246 -2.73 -26.36 3.59
CA ASP A 246 -3.68 -26.95 4.50
C ASP A 246 -5.06 -26.40 4.15
N VAL A 247 -6.01 -27.31 3.92
CA VAL A 247 -7.37 -26.96 3.49
C VAL A 247 -8.35 -27.56 4.47
N LYS A 248 -9.16 -26.69 5.08
CA LYS A 248 -10.22 -27.08 6.01
C LYS A 248 -11.56 -26.59 5.52
N PHE A 249 -12.60 -27.35 5.86
CA PHE A 249 -13.96 -27.16 5.37
C PHE A 249 -14.97 -27.03 6.51
N GLY A 250 -16.09 -26.37 6.23
CA GLY A 250 -17.30 -26.40 7.05
C GLY A 250 -17.13 -25.87 8.47
N ALA A 251 -17.73 -26.57 9.43
CA ALA A 251 -17.84 -26.08 10.81
C ALA A 251 -16.50 -25.99 11.54
N GLU A 252 -15.55 -26.89 11.25
CA GLU A 252 -14.24 -26.90 11.90
C GLU A 252 -13.47 -25.61 11.62
N VAL A 253 -13.39 -25.23 10.35
CA VAL A 253 -12.63 -24.05 9.95
C VAL A 253 -13.29 -22.75 10.38
N ARG A 254 -14.63 -22.72 10.42
CA ARG A 254 -15.39 -21.60 10.99
C ARG A 254 -15.10 -21.42 12.48
N ALA A 255 -15.02 -22.51 13.24
CA ALA A 255 -14.68 -22.45 14.67
C ALA A 255 -13.26 -21.91 14.88
N MET A 256 -12.28 -22.32 14.06
CA MET A 256 -10.91 -21.81 14.13
C MET A 256 -10.82 -20.32 13.76
N MET A 257 -11.49 -19.89 12.69
CA MET A 257 -11.54 -18.47 12.34
C MET A 257 -12.22 -17.64 13.45
N LEU A 258 -13.31 -18.15 14.03
CA LEU A 258 -14.01 -17.48 15.13
C LEU A 258 -13.13 -17.34 16.37
N GLN A 259 -12.31 -18.34 16.70
CA GLN A 259 -11.32 -18.21 17.78
C GLN A 259 -10.34 -17.06 17.53
N GLY A 260 -9.86 -16.91 16.29
CA GLY A 260 -8.98 -15.80 15.93
C GLY A 260 -9.66 -14.43 16.01
N VAL A 261 -10.92 -14.37 15.57
CA VAL A 261 -11.79 -13.19 15.73
C VAL A 261 -11.97 -12.84 17.21
N ASP A 262 -12.26 -13.83 18.06
CA ASP A 262 -12.48 -13.64 19.50
C ASP A 262 -11.20 -13.14 20.19
N VAL A 263 -10.02 -13.72 19.90
CA VAL A 263 -8.75 -13.28 20.48
C VAL A 263 -8.46 -11.82 20.16
N LEU A 264 -8.59 -11.41 18.89
CA LEU A 264 -8.36 -10.02 18.49
C LEU A 264 -9.41 -9.09 19.11
N ALA A 265 -10.68 -9.46 19.02
CA ALA A 265 -11.76 -8.62 19.51
C ALA A 265 -11.78 -8.51 21.04
N ASP A 266 -11.37 -9.53 21.79
CA ASP A 266 -11.24 -9.46 23.25
C ASP A 266 -10.09 -8.53 23.67
N ALA A 267 -8.96 -8.59 22.97
CA ALA A 267 -7.84 -7.67 23.20
C ALA A 267 -8.19 -6.21 22.88
N VAL A 268 -9.00 -5.97 21.86
CA VAL A 268 -9.46 -4.62 21.48
C VAL A 268 -10.60 -4.13 22.38
N ALA A 269 -11.58 -4.98 22.70
CA ALA A 269 -12.79 -4.59 23.43
C ALA A 269 -12.53 -4.05 24.85
N VAL A 270 -11.41 -4.44 25.49
CA VAL A 270 -11.06 -3.92 26.81
C VAL A 270 -10.74 -2.42 26.81
N THR A 271 -10.44 -1.82 25.66
CA THR A 271 -10.16 -0.37 25.54
C THR A 271 -11.42 0.48 25.44
N MET A 272 -12.58 -0.14 25.20
CA MET A 272 -13.84 0.55 24.92
C MET A 272 -14.40 1.32 26.13
N GLY A 273 -14.77 2.59 25.89
CA GLY A 273 -15.51 3.43 26.84
C GLY A 273 -14.63 4.14 27.88
N PRO A 274 -15.22 5.00 28.73
CA PRO A 274 -14.46 5.84 29.66
C PRO A 274 -13.71 5.06 30.74
N LYS A 275 -14.16 3.84 31.06
CA LYS A 275 -13.50 2.89 31.97
C LYS A 275 -12.71 1.80 31.22
N GLY A 276 -12.43 2.01 29.94
CA GLY A 276 -11.57 1.17 29.13
C GLY A 276 -10.12 1.18 29.66
N ARG A 277 -9.45 0.04 29.53
CA ARG A 277 -8.09 -0.22 30.03
C ARG A 277 -7.07 -0.06 28.91
N ASN A 278 -5.83 0.21 29.29
CA ASN A 278 -4.71 0.26 28.35
C ASN A 278 -4.28 -1.14 27.93
N VAL A 279 -3.80 -1.27 26.69
CA VAL A 279 -3.11 -2.43 26.17
C VAL A 279 -1.63 -2.07 25.99
N ILE A 280 -0.75 -2.99 26.39
CA ILE A 280 0.71 -2.85 26.27
C ILE A 280 1.16 -3.71 25.10
N ILE A 281 1.88 -3.11 24.16
CA ILE A 281 2.36 -3.74 22.94
C ILE A 281 3.88 -3.69 22.94
N GLU A 282 4.51 -4.86 22.93
CA GLU A 282 5.96 -4.99 22.77
C GLU A 282 6.40 -4.36 21.44
N GLN A 283 7.54 -3.68 21.47
CA GLN A 283 8.19 -3.16 20.27
C GLN A 283 9.52 -3.89 20.08
N SER A 284 9.86 -4.25 18.85
CA SER A 284 11.12 -4.95 18.55
C SER A 284 12.37 -4.13 18.90
N TRP A 285 12.21 -2.82 19.10
CA TRP A 285 13.23 -1.91 19.64
C TRP A 285 12.55 -0.81 20.47
N GLY A 286 13.23 -0.32 21.50
CA GLY A 286 12.73 0.78 22.34
C GLY A 286 11.79 0.33 23.46
N SER A 287 11.04 1.29 24.01
CA SER A 287 10.08 1.03 25.09
C SER A 287 8.74 0.49 24.54
N PRO A 288 8.01 -0.34 25.29
CA PRO A 288 6.72 -0.85 24.85
C PRO A 288 5.71 0.28 24.64
N LYS A 289 4.84 0.14 23.64
CA LYS A 289 3.76 1.11 23.38
C LYS A 289 2.60 0.80 24.31
N ILE A 290 2.10 1.83 25.01
CA ILE A 290 0.88 1.76 25.82
C ILE A 290 -0.20 2.52 25.06
N THR A 291 -1.34 1.89 24.78
CA THR A 291 -2.40 2.52 23.99
C THR A 291 -3.80 2.10 24.41
N LYS A 292 -4.78 2.96 24.13
CA LYS A 292 -6.22 2.63 24.14
C LYS A 292 -6.82 2.62 22.73
N ASP A 293 -6.04 2.96 21.71
CA ASP A 293 -6.50 2.97 20.34
C ASP A 293 -6.70 1.53 19.83
N GLY A 294 -7.95 1.22 19.47
CA GLY A 294 -8.37 -0.09 18.99
C GLY A 294 -7.67 -0.50 17.69
N VAL A 295 -7.37 0.43 16.78
CA VAL A 295 -6.70 0.07 15.52
C VAL A 295 -5.23 -0.25 15.73
N THR A 296 -4.53 0.48 16.62
CA THR A 296 -3.16 0.14 17.00
C THR A 296 -3.10 -1.25 17.64
N VAL A 297 -4.03 -1.58 18.54
CA VAL A 297 -4.10 -2.92 19.16
C VAL A 297 -4.37 -3.99 18.11
N ALA A 298 -5.40 -3.82 17.27
CA ALA A 298 -5.74 -4.76 16.21
C ALA A 298 -4.55 -4.98 15.25
N LYS A 299 -3.79 -3.92 14.92
CA LYS A 299 -2.62 -4.02 14.04
C LYS A 299 -1.46 -4.81 14.60
N SER A 300 -1.33 -4.86 15.92
CA SER A 300 -0.25 -5.59 16.59
C SER A 300 -0.49 -7.09 16.73
N ILE A 301 -1.71 -7.56 16.46
CA ILE A 301 -2.09 -8.96 16.69
C ILE A 301 -1.86 -9.77 15.42
N GLU A 302 -0.97 -10.76 15.52
CA GLU A 302 -0.78 -11.81 14.54
C GLU A 302 -0.72 -13.15 15.24
N LEU A 303 -1.51 -14.11 14.77
CA LEU A 303 -1.66 -15.42 15.40
C LEU A 303 -0.82 -16.47 14.70
N LYS A 304 -0.22 -17.37 15.49
CA LYS A 304 0.63 -18.45 14.98
C LYS A 304 -0.15 -19.44 14.12
N ASP A 305 -1.35 -19.82 14.56
CA ASP A 305 -2.25 -20.67 13.79
C ASP A 305 -2.81 -19.89 12.58
N LYS A 306 -2.63 -20.42 11.38
CA LYS A 306 -2.96 -19.71 10.14
C LYS A 306 -4.47 -19.53 9.93
N PHE A 307 -5.31 -20.46 10.39
CA PHE A 307 -6.77 -20.33 10.26
C PHE A 307 -7.32 -19.31 11.26
N GLN A 308 -6.83 -19.31 12.49
CA GLN A 308 -7.13 -18.26 13.47
C GLN A 308 -6.64 -16.90 12.95
N ASN A 309 -5.43 -16.84 12.40
CA ASN A 309 -4.86 -15.58 11.89
C ASN A 309 -5.70 -14.98 10.77
N ILE A 310 -6.30 -15.79 9.88
CA ILE A 310 -7.23 -15.29 8.85
C ILE A 310 -8.44 -14.59 9.50
N GLY A 311 -9.03 -15.19 10.53
CA GLY A 311 -10.11 -14.56 11.28
C GLY A 311 -9.69 -13.22 11.90
N ALA A 312 -8.51 -13.18 12.53
CA ALA A 312 -7.94 -11.96 13.10
C ALA A 312 -7.70 -10.89 12.00
N LYS A 313 -7.06 -11.24 10.88
CA LYS A 313 -6.78 -10.31 9.77
C LYS A 313 -8.05 -9.68 9.19
N LEU A 314 -9.12 -10.44 9.03
CA LEU A 314 -10.38 -9.90 8.52
C LEU A 314 -10.99 -8.86 9.48
N VAL A 315 -10.90 -9.05 10.79
CA VAL A 315 -11.38 -8.06 11.76
C VAL A 315 -10.42 -6.88 11.91
N GLN A 316 -9.12 -7.12 11.72
CA GLN A 316 -8.13 -6.05 11.60
C GLN A 316 -8.46 -5.13 10.41
N ASP A 317 -8.88 -5.69 9.27
CA ASP A 317 -9.30 -4.91 8.10
C ASP A 317 -10.53 -4.05 8.39
N VAL A 318 -11.50 -4.55 9.18
CA VAL A 318 -12.64 -3.74 9.64
C VAL A 318 -12.16 -2.52 10.43
N ALA A 319 -11.27 -2.72 11.41
CA ALA A 319 -10.75 -1.63 12.23
C ALA A 319 -9.96 -0.61 11.39
N ASN A 320 -9.20 -1.10 10.40
CA ASN A 320 -8.44 -0.25 9.49
C ASN A 320 -9.35 0.61 8.60
N ASN A 321 -10.34 0.00 7.96
CA ASN A 321 -11.26 0.69 7.05
C ASN A 321 -12.06 1.77 7.80
N THR A 322 -12.58 1.45 8.98
CA THR A 322 -13.30 2.43 9.80
C THR A 322 -12.40 3.59 10.24
N ASN A 323 -11.13 3.30 10.56
CA ASN A 323 -10.16 4.34 10.89
C ASN A 323 -9.83 5.24 9.68
N GLU A 324 -9.71 4.68 8.48
CA GLU A 324 -9.43 5.45 7.26
C GLU A 324 -10.60 6.33 6.85
N GLU A 325 -11.85 5.88 7.02
CA GLU A 325 -13.04 6.64 6.61
C GLU A 325 -13.54 7.64 7.66
N ALA A 326 -13.48 7.28 8.95
CA ALA A 326 -14.05 8.09 10.03
C ALA A 326 -13.02 8.58 11.07
N GLY A 327 -11.86 7.92 11.19
CA GLY A 327 -10.79 8.28 12.13
C GLY A 327 -11.10 8.09 13.62
N ASP A 328 -12.22 7.44 13.95
CA ASP A 328 -12.63 6.99 15.29
C ASP A 328 -13.61 5.80 15.11
N GLY A 329 -14.01 5.12 16.19
CA GLY A 329 -15.00 4.04 16.18
C GLY A 329 -14.45 2.65 15.88
N THR A 330 -13.12 2.50 15.80
CA THR A 330 -12.42 1.27 15.46
C THR A 330 -12.79 0.12 16.40
N THR A 331 -12.77 0.37 17.72
CA THR A 331 -13.19 -0.58 18.76
C THR A 331 -14.66 -0.97 18.63
N THR A 332 -15.53 -0.03 18.27
CA THR A 332 -16.97 -0.28 18.04
C THR A 332 -17.17 -1.19 16.84
N ALA A 333 -16.49 -0.92 15.72
CA ALA A 333 -16.53 -1.75 14.53
C ALA A 333 -16.03 -3.17 14.81
N THR A 334 -14.93 -3.33 15.56
CA THR A 334 -14.40 -4.65 15.97
C THR A 334 -15.40 -5.44 16.82
N VAL A 335 -16.04 -4.82 17.82
CA VAL A 335 -17.02 -5.49 18.69
C VAL A 335 -18.28 -5.88 17.92
N LEU A 336 -18.74 -5.04 17.00
CA LEU A 336 -19.86 -5.34 16.10
C LEU A 336 -19.51 -6.48 15.13
N ALA A 337 -18.31 -6.46 14.55
CA ALA A 337 -17.86 -7.49 13.61
C ALA A 337 -17.80 -8.87 14.28
N ARG A 338 -17.24 -8.96 15.50
CA ARG A 338 -17.26 -10.18 16.30
C ARG A 338 -18.69 -10.68 16.53
N ALA A 339 -19.60 -9.79 16.93
CA ALA A 339 -20.97 -10.16 17.24
C ALA A 339 -21.73 -10.73 16.02
N ILE A 340 -21.59 -10.07 14.88
CA ILE A 340 -22.18 -10.50 13.61
C ILE A 340 -21.59 -11.83 13.15
N ALA A 341 -20.25 -11.98 13.22
CA ALA A 341 -19.57 -13.21 12.84
C ALA A 341 -19.98 -14.41 13.71
N LYS A 342 -19.99 -14.21 15.04
CA LYS A 342 -20.36 -15.25 16.01
C LYS A 342 -21.79 -15.74 15.82
N GLU A 343 -22.75 -14.82 15.82
CA GLU A 343 -24.15 -15.15 15.62
C GLU A 343 -24.40 -15.74 14.22
N GLY A 344 -23.75 -15.22 13.18
CA GLY A 344 -23.85 -15.76 11.82
C GLY A 344 -23.37 -17.21 11.73
N PHE A 345 -22.19 -17.53 12.29
CA PHE A 345 -21.68 -18.90 12.28
C PHE A 345 -22.60 -19.87 13.04
N GLU A 346 -23.18 -19.46 14.18
CA GLU A 346 -24.12 -20.29 14.93
C GLU A 346 -25.41 -20.61 14.14
N LYS A 347 -25.94 -19.66 13.35
CA LYS A 347 -27.14 -19.89 12.52
C LYS A 347 -26.83 -20.79 11.32
N ILE A 348 -25.67 -20.62 10.70
CA ILE A 348 -25.26 -21.43 9.54
C ILE A 348 -25.04 -22.89 9.92
N SER A 349 -24.53 -23.16 11.13
CA SER A 349 -24.44 -24.53 11.65
C SER A 349 -25.79 -25.26 11.74
N LYS A 350 -26.92 -24.53 11.67
CA LYS A 350 -28.28 -25.09 11.68
C LYS A 350 -28.87 -25.32 10.27
N GLY A 351 -28.07 -25.17 9.21
CA GLY A 351 -28.47 -25.46 7.83
C GLY A 351 -29.07 -24.27 7.05
N ALA A 352 -28.98 -23.05 7.60
CA ALA A 352 -29.44 -21.83 6.94
C ALA A 352 -28.52 -21.41 5.78
N ASN A 353 -29.07 -20.75 4.74
CA ASN A 353 -28.28 -20.29 3.59
C ASN A 353 -27.43 -19.04 3.95
N PRO A 354 -26.08 -19.12 3.97
CA PRO A 354 -25.23 -17.99 4.36
C PRO A 354 -25.39 -16.75 3.47
N VAL A 355 -25.67 -16.95 2.18
CA VAL A 355 -25.81 -15.85 1.21
C VAL A 355 -27.09 -15.07 1.44
N GLU A 356 -28.20 -15.75 1.73
CA GLU A 356 -29.47 -15.12 2.09
C GLU A 356 -29.40 -14.42 3.46
N ILE A 357 -28.71 -15.02 4.43
CA ILE A 357 -28.41 -14.37 5.71
C ILE A 357 -27.65 -13.06 5.47
N ARG A 358 -26.59 -13.06 4.64
CA ARG A 358 -25.84 -11.85 4.29
C ARG A 358 -26.75 -10.79 3.68
N ARG A 359 -27.65 -11.17 2.76
CA ARG A 359 -28.62 -10.22 2.18
C ARG A 359 -29.51 -9.60 3.27
N GLY A 360 -30.02 -10.40 4.20
CA GLY A 360 -30.80 -9.93 5.34
C GLY A 360 -30.02 -8.97 6.25
N VAL A 361 -28.76 -9.28 6.54
CA VAL A 361 -27.85 -8.39 7.31
C VAL A 361 -27.68 -7.05 6.61
N MET A 362 -27.42 -7.04 5.30
CA MET A 362 -27.20 -5.79 4.56
C MET A 362 -28.46 -4.90 4.52
N VAL A 363 -29.65 -5.49 4.36
CA VAL A 363 -30.92 -4.75 4.40
C VAL A 363 -31.18 -4.14 5.77
N ALA A 364 -30.90 -4.89 6.85
CA ALA A 364 -31.01 -4.39 8.21
C ALA A 364 -30.04 -3.23 8.47
N VAL A 365 -28.79 -3.33 8.00
CA VAL A 365 -27.78 -2.27 8.13
C VAL A 365 -28.19 -1.01 7.39
N GLU A 366 -28.75 -1.11 6.19
CA GLU A 366 -29.25 0.07 5.47
C GLU A 366 -30.35 0.79 6.26
N THR A 367 -31.28 0.03 6.83
CA THR A 367 -32.34 0.57 7.70
C THR A 367 -31.75 1.27 8.94
N VAL A 368 -30.71 0.70 9.55
CA VAL A 368 -30.00 1.32 10.68
C VAL A 368 -29.32 2.62 10.25
N LYS A 369 -28.63 2.64 9.11
CA LYS A 369 -27.95 3.84 8.58
C LYS A 369 -28.94 4.98 8.34
N ASP A 370 -30.08 4.70 7.74
CA ASP A 370 -31.11 5.70 7.46
C ASP A 370 -31.73 6.25 8.74
N ASN A 371 -31.96 5.39 9.74
CA ASN A 371 -32.44 5.84 11.03
C ASN A 371 -31.40 6.69 11.78
N LEU A 372 -30.11 6.31 11.75
CA LEU A 372 -29.04 7.12 12.34
C LEU A 372 -28.97 8.52 11.72
N LYS A 373 -29.13 8.64 10.39
CA LYS A 373 -29.22 9.94 9.71
C LYS A 373 -30.43 10.75 10.18
N THR A 374 -31.57 10.09 10.35
CA THR A 374 -32.81 10.74 10.82
C THR A 374 -32.70 11.22 12.27
N MET A 375 -31.99 10.48 13.12
CA MET A 375 -31.72 10.84 14.51
C MET A 375 -30.62 11.92 14.64
N SER A 376 -29.80 12.11 13.62
CA SER A 376 -28.64 13.00 13.67
C SER A 376 -29.04 14.46 13.85
N ARG A 377 -28.36 15.15 14.78
CA ARG A 377 -28.48 16.60 14.96
C ARG A 377 -27.21 17.30 14.46
N PRO A 378 -27.32 18.34 13.60
CA PRO A 378 -26.16 19.12 13.20
C PRO A 378 -25.50 19.84 14.39
N VAL A 379 -24.17 19.84 14.43
CA VAL A 379 -23.38 20.58 15.43
C VAL A 379 -23.37 22.06 15.07
N LYS A 380 -23.78 22.92 16.01
CA LYS A 380 -23.89 24.37 15.76
C LYS A 380 -22.95 25.17 16.64
N THR A 381 -22.78 24.74 17.88
CA THR A 381 -22.09 25.51 18.93
C THR A 381 -20.65 25.01 19.13
N PRO A 382 -19.70 25.89 19.46
CA PRO A 382 -18.35 25.46 19.78
C PRO A 382 -18.26 24.60 21.06
N GLU A 383 -19.26 24.70 21.93
CA GLU A 383 -19.40 23.87 23.13
C GLU A 383 -19.69 22.41 22.76
N GLU A 384 -20.55 22.16 21.79
CA GLU A 384 -20.79 20.80 21.25
C GLU A 384 -19.52 20.23 20.61
N ILE A 385 -18.74 21.05 19.88
CA ILE A 385 -17.44 20.63 19.32
C ILE A 385 -16.47 20.22 20.45
N ALA A 386 -16.41 21.02 21.52
CA ALA A 386 -15.59 20.69 22.68
C ALA A 386 -16.06 19.42 23.38
N GLN A 387 -17.37 19.17 23.45
CA GLN A 387 -17.95 17.95 24.01
C GLN A 387 -17.55 16.72 23.19
N VAL A 388 -17.73 16.73 21.87
CA VAL A 388 -17.29 15.63 20.98
C VAL A 388 -15.81 15.35 21.16
N ALA A 389 -14.97 16.39 21.11
CA ALA A 389 -13.53 16.23 21.30
C ALA A 389 -13.18 15.67 22.69
N THR A 390 -13.88 16.10 23.75
CA THR A 390 -13.66 15.62 25.12
C THR A 390 -13.99 14.14 25.24
N ILE A 391 -15.11 13.70 24.67
CA ILE A 391 -15.55 12.29 24.72
C ILE A 391 -14.56 11.41 23.97
N SER A 392 -14.21 11.76 22.73
CA SER A 392 -13.23 10.99 21.93
C SER A 392 -11.81 11.03 22.53
N ALA A 393 -11.45 12.08 23.28
CA ALA A 393 -10.18 12.15 24.02
C ALA A 393 -10.19 11.40 25.37
N ASN A 394 -11.13 10.47 25.59
CA ASN A 394 -11.33 9.71 26.83
C ASN A 394 -11.67 10.57 28.06
N GLY A 395 -12.48 11.61 27.88
CA GLY A 395 -12.92 12.52 28.94
C GLY A 395 -11.95 13.67 29.25
N ASP A 396 -10.92 13.86 28.42
CA ASP A 396 -9.92 14.91 28.59
C ASP A 396 -10.45 16.28 28.13
N GLN A 397 -10.92 17.06 29.11
CA GLN A 397 -11.47 18.39 28.86
C GLN A 397 -10.43 19.39 28.34
N ALA A 398 -9.14 19.18 28.66
CA ALA A 398 -8.08 20.06 28.18
C ALA A 398 -7.89 19.89 26.67
N VAL A 399 -7.85 18.63 26.20
CA VAL A 399 -7.82 18.30 24.76
C VAL A 399 -9.08 18.81 24.06
N GLY A 400 -10.25 18.62 24.66
CA GLY A 400 -11.52 19.09 24.07
C GLY A 400 -11.56 20.61 23.87
N LYS A 401 -11.10 21.37 24.87
CA LYS A 401 -10.97 22.82 24.77
C LYS A 401 -9.92 23.23 23.74
N LEU A 402 -8.77 22.56 23.71
CA LEU A 402 -7.69 22.83 22.78
C LEU A 402 -8.14 22.68 21.31
N ILE A 403 -8.88 21.61 20.99
CA ILE A 403 -9.42 21.36 19.65
C ILE A 403 -10.51 22.39 19.30
N SER A 404 -11.41 22.70 20.24
CA SER A 404 -12.44 23.74 20.03
C SER A 404 -11.81 25.11 19.77
N ASP A 405 -10.78 25.49 20.52
CA ASP A 405 -10.06 26.75 20.34
C ASP A 405 -9.27 26.77 19.02
N ALA A 406 -8.71 25.64 18.59
CA ALA A 406 -8.10 25.50 17.27
C ALA A 406 -9.13 25.73 16.16
N MET A 407 -10.25 25.01 16.18
CA MET A 407 -11.34 25.14 15.19
C MET A 407 -11.94 26.56 15.16
N LYS A 408 -12.04 27.24 16.31
CA LYS A 408 -12.47 28.64 16.35
C LYS A 408 -11.52 29.58 15.62
N ARG A 409 -10.20 29.32 15.69
CA ARG A 409 -9.18 30.17 15.07
C ARG A 409 -9.03 29.92 13.57
N VAL A 410 -9.09 28.67 13.12
CA VAL A 410 -8.86 28.30 11.71
C VAL A 410 -10.15 28.15 10.91
N GLY A 411 -11.30 28.12 11.58
CA GLY A 411 -12.61 27.82 10.97
C GLY A 411 -12.91 26.33 10.96
N ARG A 412 -14.16 25.98 10.64
CA ARG A 412 -14.66 24.59 10.60
C ARG A 412 -13.89 23.72 9.61
N ASP A 413 -13.57 24.30 8.44
CA ASP A 413 -12.83 23.65 7.36
C ASP A 413 -11.32 23.92 7.44
N GLY A 414 -10.87 24.51 8.55
CA GLY A 414 -9.46 24.86 8.76
C GLY A 414 -8.59 23.63 8.99
N VAL A 415 -7.33 23.73 8.56
CA VAL A 415 -6.36 22.65 8.73
C VAL A 415 -5.83 22.67 10.16
N ILE A 416 -5.95 21.53 10.85
CA ILE A 416 -5.38 21.30 12.18
C ILE A 416 -4.41 20.12 12.08
N THR A 417 -3.20 20.28 12.64
CA THR A 417 -2.14 19.27 12.64
C THR A 417 -1.59 19.08 14.05
N VAL A 418 -1.30 17.84 14.42
CA VAL A 418 -0.81 17.46 15.76
C VAL A 418 0.68 17.06 15.70
N LYS A 419 1.49 17.58 16.62
CA LYS A 419 2.93 17.29 16.75
C LYS A 419 3.34 17.03 18.19
N ASP A 420 4.52 16.42 18.33
CA ASP A 420 5.18 16.20 19.61
C ASP A 420 5.62 17.57 20.17
N GLY A 421 5.16 17.90 21.36
CA GLY A 421 5.61 19.07 22.12
C GLY A 421 6.96 18.83 22.76
N LYS A 422 7.73 19.91 22.96
CA LYS A 422 8.98 19.88 23.73
C LYS A 422 8.78 20.31 25.19
N THR A 423 7.59 20.79 25.50
CA THR A 423 7.21 21.31 26.81
C THR A 423 6.27 20.31 27.51
N LEU A 424 6.07 20.51 28.81
CA LEU A 424 5.13 19.69 29.60
C LEU A 424 3.67 20.02 29.29
N ILE A 425 3.40 21.18 28.71
CA ILE A 425 2.06 21.72 28.46
C ILE A 425 1.72 21.64 26.97
N ASP A 426 0.42 21.53 26.67
CA ASP A 426 -0.03 21.57 25.28
C ASP A 426 -0.03 23.01 24.77
N GLU A 427 0.38 23.20 23.52
CA GLU A 427 0.47 24.52 22.89
C GLU A 427 -0.33 24.53 21.58
N LEU A 428 -1.09 25.60 21.36
CA LEU A 428 -1.79 25.90 20.11
C LEU A 428 -1.10 27.08 19.41
N GLU A 429 -0.42 26.81 18.30
CA GLU A 429 0.24 27.80 17.45
C GLU A 429 -0.54 27.89 16.13
N VAL A 430 -1.07 29.06 15.76
CA VAL A 430 -1.63 29.26 14.41
C VAL A 430 -0.51 29.75 13.52
N ILE A 431 -0.18 28.97 12.51
CA ILE A 431 0.92 29.25 11.59
C ILE A 431 0.37 29.42 10.19
N GLU A 432 0.94 30.35 9.42
CA GLU A 432 0.65 30.45 8.00
C GLU A 432 1.12 29.15 7.31
N GLY A 433 0.23 28.51 6.56
CA GLY A 433 0.51 27.22 5.92
C GLY A 433 -0.62 26.76 5.02
N MET A 434 -0.35 25.74 4.22
CA MET A 434 -1.25 25.19 3.21
C MET A 434 -1.26 23.66 3.29
N LYS A 435 -2.45 23.06 3.22
CA LYS A 435 -2.63 21.61 3.01
C LYS A 435 -3.28 21.34 1.66
N PHE A 436 -2.86 20.28 0.98
CA PHE A 436 -3.56 19.72 -0.17
C PHE A 436 -3.45 18.19 -0.23
N ASP A 437 -4.44 17.57 -0.85
CA ASP A 437 -4.68 16.12 -0.80
C ASP A 437 -3.91 15.39 -1.91
N ARG A 438 -2.58 15.52 -1.87
CA ARG A 438 -1.64 14.71 -2.65
C ARG A 438 -0.47 14.32 -1.78
N GLY A 439 -0.21 13.02 -1.66
CA GLY A 439 0.95 12.51 -0.94
C GLY A 439 2.17 12.23 -1.81
N TYR A 440 3.16 11.55 -1.22
CA TYR A 440 4.39 11.16 -1.90
C TYR A 440 4.10 10.20 -3.07
N ILE A 441 4.81 10.39 -4.19
CA ILE A 441 4.69 9.49 -5.36
C ILE A 441 5.31 8.12 -5.08
N SER A 442 6.33 8.06 -4.20
CA SER A 442 7.02 6.84 -3.83
C SER A 442 7.18 6.73 -2.31
N PRO A 443 6.87 5.57 -1.69
CA PRO A 443 7.06 5.36 -0.26
C PRO A 443 8.54 5.42 0.16
N TYR A 444 9.48 5.29 -0.79
CA TYR A 444 10.92 5.38 -0.50
C TYR A 444 11.38 6.78 -0.09
N PHE A 445 10.53 7.81 -0.20
CA PHE A 445 10.84 9.14 0.34
C PHE A 445 10.67 9.24 1.85
N ILE A 446 9.93 8.31 2.48
CA ILE A 446 9.67 8.29 3.93
C ILE A 446 10.99 8.41 4.70
N ASN A 447 11.02 9.32 5.66
CA ASN A 447 12.18 9.58 6.50
C ASN A 447 11.85 9.60 8.01
N SER A 448 10.57 9.48 8.37
CA SER A 448 10.11 9.37 9.75
C SER A 448 10.07 7.91 10.19
N SER A 449 10.58 7.62 11.39
CA SER A 449 10.44 6.33 12.07
C SER A 449 9.10 6.18 12.80
N LYS A 450 8.35 7.28 13.01
CA LYS A 450 7.10 7.35 13.78
C LYS A 450 5.83 7.30 12.91
N GLY A 451 5.92 6.72 11.71
CA GLY A 451 4.80 6.60 10.76
C GLY A 451 5.24 6.83 9.31
N ALA A 452 4.38 6.42 8.37
CA ALA A 452 4.61 6.52 6.93
C ALA A 452 4.49 7.97 6.41
N LYS A 453 5.47 8.82 6.76
CA LYS A 453 5.51 10.23 6.39
C LYS A 453 6.93 10.71 6.06
N VAL A 454 7.01 11.75 5.25
CA VAL A 454 8.20 12.55 4.97
C VAL A 454 8.10 13.84 5.77
N GLU A 455 9.13 14.17 6.54
CA GLU A 455 9.22 15.41 7.30
C GLU A 455 10.52 16.14 6.97
N PHE A 456 10.41 17.39 6.50
CA PHE A 456 11.56 18.24 6.20
C PHE A 456 11.45 19.57 6.91
N GLN A 457 12.59 20.08 7.38
CA GLN A 457 12.72 21.42 7.96
C GLN A 457 13.50 22.32 7.00
N ASP A 458 13.13 23.60 6.92
CA ASP A 458 13.73 24.61 6.05
C ASP A 458 13.93 24.13 4.59
N ALA A 459 12.86 23.60 4.00
CA ALA A 459 12.89 23.00 2.67
C ALA A 459 12.72 24.03 1.53
N LEU A 460 13.29 23.70 0.38
CA LEU A 460 13.07 24.36 -0.90
C LEU A 460 11.92 23.68 -1.66
N LEU A 461 11.15 24.46 -2.41
CA LEU A 461 10.05 24.00 -3.25
C LEU A 461 10.36 24.26 -4.72
N LEU A 462 10.28 23.22 -5.55
CA LEU A 462 10.26 23.34 -7.01
C LEU A 462 8.84 23.10 -7.49
N LEU A 463 8.26 24.10 -8.16
CA LEU A 463 6.87 24.07 -8.62
C LEU A 463 6.85 24.02 -10.14
N SER A 464 6.36 22.93 -10.73
CA SER A 464 6.30 22.75 -12.19
C SER A 464 4.85 22.53 -12.65
N GLU A 465 4.39 23.29 -13.63
CA GLU A 465 3.08 23.05 -14.24
C GLU A 465 3.08 21.79 -15.12
N LYS A 466 4.23 21.47 -15.71
CA LYS A 466 4.43 20.33 -16.61
C LYS A 466 4.93 19.08 -15.90
N LYS A 467 4.78 17.93 -16.57
CA LYS A 467 5.37 16.65 -16.16
C LYS A 467 6.90 16.67 -16.24
N ILE A 468 7.54 15.97 -15.30
CA ILE A 468 8.99 15.80 -15.23
C ILE A 468 9.33 14.33 -15.40
N SER A 469 9.76 13.95 -16.61
CA SER A 469 10.16 12.57 -16.94
C SER A 469 11.68 12.41 -17.10
N SER A 470 12.36 13.49 -17.51
CA SER A 470 13.82 13.51 -17.73
C SER A 470 14.53 13.95 -16.46
N VAL A 471 15.59 13.24 -16.08
CA VAL A 471 16.45 13.65 -14.96
C VAL A 471 17.22 14.94 -15.28
N GLN A 472 17.52 15.20 -16.55
CA GLN A 472 18.36 16.34 -16.95
C GLN A 472 17.78 17.68 -16.53
N SER A 473 16.45 17.81 -16.56
CA SER A 473 15.78 19.07 -16.22
C SER A 473 15.78 19.36 -14.71
N ILE A 474 15.96 18.34 -13.86
CA ILE A 474 15.98 18.51 -12.39
C ILE A 474 17.38 18.50 -11.77
N ILE A 475 18.42 18.08 -12.51
CA ILE A 475 19.80 18.07 -11.99
C ILE A 475 20.21 19.44 -11.42
N PRO A 476 20.00 20.58 -12.11
CA PRO A 476 20.42 21.88 -11.58
C PRO A 476 19.72 22.23 -10.26
N ALA A 477 18.42 21.91 -10.12
CA ALA A 477 17.69 22.13 -8.88
C ALA A 477 18.22 21.26 -7.72
N LEU A 478 18.56 20.00 -8.00
CA LEU A 478 19.13 19.08 -7.01
C LEU A 478 20.52 19.53 -6.56
N GLU A 479 21.36 20.01 -7.49
CA GLU A 479 22.68 20.55 -7.18
C GLU A 479 22.58 21.80 -6.31
N LEU A 480 21.65 22.71 -6.63
CA LEU A 480 21.39 23.90 -5.81
C LEU A 480 20.93 23.54 -4.40
N ALA A 481 19.95 22.64 -4.25
CA ALA A 481 19.47 22.22 -2.95
C ALA A 481 20.57 21.55 -2.11
N ASN A 482 21.36 20.66 -2.73
CA ASN A 482 22.48 19.99 -2.08
C ASN A 482 23.60 20.98 -1.69
N SER A 483 23.90 21.97 -2.54
CA SER A 483 24.91 23.01 -2.24
C SER A 483 24.55 23.84 -1.00
N GLN A 484 23.24 24.07 -0.78
CA GLN A 484 22.74 24.76 0.40
C GLN A 484 22.50 23.84 1.60
N ARG A 485 22.66 22.52 1.42
CA ARG A 485 22.33 21.49 2.41
C ARG A 485 20.89 21.60 2.90
N LYS A 486 19.96 21.91 1.99
CA LYS A 486 18.53 22.00 2.30
C LYS A 486 17.76 20.88 1.59
N PRO A 487 16.69 20.36 2.21
CA PRO A 487 15.78 19.45 1.54
C PRO A 487 15.09 20.09 0.33
N LEU A 488 14.77 19.30 -0.68
CA LEU A 488 14.00 19.74 -1.86
C LEU A 488 12.68 18.96 -1.95
N VAL A 489 11.58 19.69 -2.12
CA VAL A 489 10.27 19.11 -2.42
C VAL A 489 9.86 19.53 -3.82
N ILE A 490 9.57 18.55 -4.67
CA ILE A 490 9.18 18.75 -6.08
C ILE A 490 7.67 18.57 -6.18
N ILE A 491 6.96 19.61 -6.60
CA ILE A 491 5.52 19.62 -6.86
C ILE A 491 5.32 19.82 -8.35
N ALA A 492 4.90 18.79 -9.07
CA ALA A 492 4.69 18.85 -10.53
C ALA A 492 3.38 18.19 -10.94
N GLU A 493 2.92 18.39 -12.19
CA GLU A 493 1.78 17.62 -12.73
C GLU A 493 1.97 16.11 -12.51
N ASP A 494 3.15 15.61 -12.86
CA ASP A 494 3.58 14.25 -12.60
C ASP A 494 5.11 14.17 -12.58
N ILE A 495 5.65 13.21 -11.84
CA ILE A 495 7.08 12.88 -11.85
C ILE A 495 7.18 11.38 -12.08
N ASP A 496 7.70 10.98 -13.24
CA ASP A 496 7.74 9.59 -13.69
C ASP A 496 9.08 9.21 -14.36
N GLY A 497 9.15 7.97 -14.84
CA GLY A 497 10.27 7.47 -15.65
C GLY A 497 11.64 7.57 -14.97
N GLU A 498 12.60 8.15 -15.71
CA GLU A 498 14.00 8.26 -15.29
C GLU A 498 14.18 9.24 -14.13
N ALA A 499 13.41 10.34 -14.13
CA ALA A 499 13.45 11.34 -13.07
C ALA A 499 13.07 10.73 -11.70
N LEU A 500 11.92 10.04 -11.63
CA LEU A 500 11.47 9.42 -10.37
C LEU A 500 12.45 8.35 -9.88
N SER A 501 12.90 7.48 -10.78
CA SER A 501 13.84 6.40 -10.46
C SER A 501 15.15 6.95 -9.89
N THR A 502 15.66 8.03 -10.47
CA THR A 502 16.90 8.67 -10.01
C THR A 502 16.74 9.34 -8.66
N LEU A 503 15.61 10.02 -8.42
CA LEU A 503 15.29 10.62 -7.13
C LEU A 503 15.25 9.57 -6.01
N VAL A 504 14.58 8.44 -6.26
CA VAL A 504 14.48 7.32 -5.29
C VAL A 504 15.86 6.71 -5.03
N VAL A 505 16.65 6.42 -6.07
CA VAL A 505 17.98 5.82 -5.90
C VAL A 505 18.92 6.77 -5.14
N ASN A 506 18.91 8.06 -5.44
CA ASN A 506 19.75 9.04 -4.73
C ASN A 506 19.30 9.24 -3.29
N ARG A 507 17.99 9.21 -3.02
CA ARG A 507 17.44 9.23 -1.65
C ARG A 507 17.90 8.02 -0.83
N LEU A 508 17.91 6.82 -1.42
CA LEU A 508 18.28 5.57 -0.73
C LEU A 508 19.80 5.38 -0.59
N LYS A 509 20.58 5.68 -1.64
CA LYS A 509 22.04 5.44 -1.66
C LYS A 509 22.83 6.58 -1.04
N ILE A 510 22.47 7.81 -1.36
CA ILE A 510 23.24 9.02 -1.00
C ILE A 510 22.60 9.70 0.23
N GLY A 511 21.37 9.34 0.58
CA GLY A 511 20.62 10.01 1.64
C GLY A 511 20.15 11.41 1.23
N LEU A 512 20.08 11.70 -0.08
CA LEU A 512 19.66 13.01 -0.59
C LEU A 512 18.25 13.34 -0.06
N GLN A 513 18.11 14.49 0.61
CA GLN A 513 16.85 14.90 1.22
C GLN A 513 15.91 15.46 0.15
N VAL A 514 15.19 14.57 -0.55
CA VAL A 514 14.25 14.93 -1.61
C VAL A 514 12.94 14.16 -1.48
N ALA A 515 11.84 14.79 -1.87
CA ALA A 515 10.54 14.15 -2.04
C ALA A 515 9.79 14.75 -3.23
N ALA A 516 8.95 13.94 -3.88
CA ALA A 516 8.16 14.35 -5.02
C ALA A 516 6.66 14.07 -4.78
N VAL A 517 5.83 15.06 -5.09
CA VAL A 517 4.36 15.01 -4.93
C VAL A 517 3.69 15.54 -6.20
N LYS A 518 2.50 15.03 -6.51
CA LYS A 518 1.71 15.56 -7.62
C LYS A 518 1.07 16.89 -7.23
N ALA A 519 0.92 17.80 -8.19
CA ALA A 519 0.19 19.04 -8.00
C ALA A 519 -1.31 18.75 -7.76
N PRO A 520 -1.97 19.48 -6.85
CA PRO A 520 -3.40 19.29 -6.57
C PRO A 520 -4.26 19.90 -7.69
N GLY A 521 -5.45 19.31 -7.89
CA GLY A 521 -6.40 19.75 -8.93
C GLY A 521 -6.08 19.25 -10.34
N PHE A 522 -6.85 19.71 -11.31
CA PHE A 522 -6.71 19.43 -12.74
C PHE A 522 -7.01 20.69 -13.56
N GLY A 523 -6.51 20.75 -14.80
CA GLY A 523 -6.73 21.90 -15.70
C GLY A 523 -6.34 23.24 -15.08
N ASP A 524 -7.15 24.27 -15.31
CA ASP A 524 -6.88 25.64 -14.86
C ASP A 524 -6.87 25.81 -13.34
N ASN A 525 -7.61 24.96 -12.61
CA ASN A 525 -7.59 24.95 -11.16
C ASN A 525 -6.20 24.52 -10.62
N ARG A 526 -5.54 23.56 -11.29
CA ARG A 526 -4.18 23.14 -10.95
C ARG A 526 -3.17 24.28 -11.16
N LYS A 527 -3.26 24.96 -12.31
CA LYS A 527 -2.42 26.13 -12.62
C LYS A 527 -2.54 27.20 -11.54
N SER A 528 -3.78 27.58 -11.25
CA SER A 528 -4.08 28.62 -10.26
C SER A 528 -3.60 28.24 -8.85
N THR A 529 -3.73 26.97 -8.46
CA THR A 529 -3.26 26.47 -7.16
C THR A 529 -1.73 26.41 -7.07
N LEU A 530 -1.03 26.09 -8.17
CA LEU A 530 0.43 26.19 -8.24
C LEU A 530 0.92 27.63 -8.08
N THR A 531 0.23 28.59 -8.70
CA THR A 531 0.53 30.02 -8.50
C THR A 531 0.32 30.44 -7.05
N ASP A 532 -0.75 29.96 -6.40
CA ASP A 532 -1.02 30.24 -4.99
C ASP A 532 0.10 29.71 -4.09
N MET A 533 0.59 28.49 -4.34
CA MET A 533 1.76 27.91 -3.66
C MET A 533 3.05 28.72 -3.90
N ALA A 534 3.26 29.18 -5.13
CA ALA A 534 4.43 29.97 -5.50
C ALA A 534 4.46 31.30 -4.74
N ILE A 535 3.33 32.02 -4.72
CA ILE A 535 3.19 33.29 -3.98
C ILE A 535 3.37 33.07 -2.48
N ALA A 536 2.74 32.04 -1.91
CA ALA A 536 2.83 31.74 -0.47
C ALA A 536 4.25 31.34 -0.01
N SER A 537 5.01 30.66 -0.87
CA SER A 537 6.38 30.23 -0.59
C SER A 537 7.47 31.19 -1.07
N GLY A 538 7.12 32.19 -1.89
CA GLY A 538 8.05 33.15 -2.47
C GLY A 538 8.87 32.61 -3.66
N GLY A 539 8.35 31.61 -4.37
CA GLY A 539 8.96 31.03 -5.59
C GLY A 539 8.19 31.39 -6.87
N ILE A 540 8.58 30.77 -7.98
CA ILE A 540 7.88 30.85 -9.27
C ILE A 540 7.37 29.47 -9.71
N VAL A 541 6.47 29.44 -10.68
CA VAL A 541 6.01 28.19 -11.33
C VAL A 541 6.75 28.03 -12.66
N PHE A 542 7.40 26.88 -12.85
CA PHE A 542 8.10 26.54 -14.08
C PHE A 542 7.17 25.92 -15.12
N GLY A 543 7.44 26.21 -16.41
CA GLY A 543 6.69 25.66 -17.53
C GLY A 543 5.24 26.14 -17.59
N ASP A 544 4.96 27.31 -17.04
CA ASP A 544 3.68 28.02 -17.17
C ASP A 544 3.52 28.57 -18.60
N ASP A 545 2.34 29.13 -18.90
CA ASP A 545 2.04 29.66 -20.24
C ASP A 545 2.93 30.86 -20.62
N ALA A 546 3.54 31.53 -19.64
CA ALA A 546 4.48 32.62 -19.84
C ALA A 546 5.91 32.13 -20.14
N ASP A 547 6.26 30.92 -19.69
CA ASP A 547 7.53 30.21 -19.87
C ASP A 547 8.77 31.10 -19.62
N LEU A 548 8.69 31.93 -18.58
CA LEU A 548 9.66 32.99 -18.30
C LEU A 548 11.05 32.44 -17.95
N VAL A 549 11.10 31.27 -17.31
CA VAL A 549 12.33 30.60 -16.88
C VAL A 549 12.20 29.11 -17.17
N LYS A 550 13.19 28.56 -17.86
CA LYS A 550 13.30 27.12 -18.11
C LYS A 550 13.77 26.41 -16.84
N LEU A 551 13.33 25.17 -16.65
CA LEU A 551 13.69 24.38 -15.46
C LEU A 551 15.21 24.13 -15.37
N GLU A 552 15.87 24.02 -16.53
CA GLU A 552 17.32 23.82 -16.63
C GLU A 552 18.14 25.05 -16.16
N ASP A 553 17.53 26.24 -16.19
CA ASP A 553 18.18 27.52 -15.85
C ASP A 553 17.77 28.04 -14.45
N VAL A 554 17.26 27.13 -13.60
CA VAL A 554 16.77 27.45 -12.25
C VAL A 554 17.83 28.14 -11.38
N LYS A 555 17.41 29.18 -10.66
CA LYS A 555 18.20 29.83 -9.61
C LYS A 555 17.55 29.60 -8.26
N VAL A 556 18.34 29.80 -7.21
CA VAL A 556 17.87 29.70 -5.81
C VAL A 556 16.68 30.62 -5.53
N SER A 557 16.66 31.81 -6.13
CA SER A 557 15.58 32.79 -6.00
C SER A 557 14.25 32.32 -6.57
N ASP A 558 14.29 31.33 -7.46
CA ASP A 558 13.14 30.86 -8.22
C ASP A 558 12.43 29.71 -7.46
N LEU A 559 13.16 29.06 -6.55
CA LEU A 559 12.64 28.02 -5.66
C LEU A 559 11.87 28.66 -4.49
N GLY A 560 10.67 28.15 -4.23
CA GLY A 560 9.90 28.52 -3.05
C GLY A 560 10.59 28.06 -1.76
N GLN A 561 10.29 28.69 -0.63
CA GLN A 561 10.85 28.34 0.67
C GLN A 561 9.76 28.17 1.72
N VAL A 562 9.90 27.12 2.52
CA VAL A 562 8.99 26.77 3.62
C VAL A 562 9.79 26.37 4.84
N GLY A 563 9.32 26.77 6.02
CA GLY A 563 9.96 26.40 7.28
C GLY A 563 9.81 24.90 7.59
N GLU A 564 8.72 24.28 7.18
CA GLU A 564 8.51 22.84 7.40
C GLU A 564 7.56 22.24 6.35
N VAL A 565 7.81 20.98 5.98
CA VAL A 565 6.96 20.18 5.11
C VAL A 565 6.68 18.83 5.72
N VAL A 566 5.42 18.40 5.69
CA VAL A 566 4.99 17.05 6.07
C VAL A 566 4.23 16.43 4.89
N ILE A 567 4.66 15.27 4.41
CA ILE A 567 4.04 14.54 3.29
C ILE A 567 3.67 13.15 3.77
N THR A 568 2.41 12.76 3.62
CA THR A 568 1.91 11.42 3.91
C THR A 568 1.58 10.69 2.60
N LYS A 569 0.90 9.55 2.66
CA LYS A 569 0.41 8.84 1.48
C LYS A 569 -0.61 9.66 0.69
N ASP A 570 -1.45 10.41 1.38
CA ASP A 570 -2.62 11.07 0.80
C ASP A 570 -2.52 12.60 0.83
N ASP A 571 -1.78 13.17 1.79
CA ASP A 571 -1.74 14.61 2.04
C ASP A 571 -0.32 15.20 2.03
N THR A 572 -0.21 16.46 1.59
CA THR A 572 0.98 17.31 1.79
C THR A 572 0.60 18.56 2.57
N LEU A 573 1.44 18.92 3.54
CA LEU A 573 1.32 20.09 4.38
C LEU A 573 2.59 20.94 4.27
N LEU A 574 2.44 22.18 3.80
CA LEU A 574 3.47 23.20 3.69
C LEU A 574 3.27 24.24 4.80
N LEU A 575 4.26 24.42 5.67
CA LEU A 575 4.16 25.29 6.84
C LEU A 575 5.21 26.40 6.80
N LYS A 576 4.84 27.59 7.28
CA LYS A 576 5.72 28.76 7.41
C LYS A 576 6.37 29.12 6.06
N GLY A 577 5.55 29.33 5.03
CA GLY A 577 6.01 29.82 3.73
C GLY A 577 6.71 31.17 3.87
N LYS A 578 7.82 31.38 3.13
CA LYS A 578 8.62 32.62 3.20
C LYS A 578 8.24 33.62 2.11
N GLY A 579 7.02 33.54 1.57
CA GLY A 579 6.45 34.52 0.65
C GLY A 579 6.24 35.90 1.29
N LYS A 580 6.20 36.95 0.47
CA LYS A 580 5.93 38.30 0.95
C LYS A 580 4.45 38.42 1.35
N LYS A 581 4.18 38.82 2.60
CA LYS A 581 2.81 38.95 3.12
C LYS A 581 1.92 39.86 2.28
N GLU A 582 2.48 40.92 1.70
CA GLU A 582 1.76 41.85 0.81
C GLU A 582 1.27 41.17 -0.47
N ASP A 583 2.08 40.27 -1.06
CA ASP A 583 1.71 39.55 -2.27
C ASP A 583 0.68 38.44 -1.98
N VAL A 584 0.80 37.77 -0.84
CA VAL A 584 -0.20 36.81 -0.35
C VAL A 584 -1.54 37.52 -0.11
N GLN A 585 -1.53 38.68 0.56
CA GLN A 585 -2.74 39.45 0.83
C GLN A 585 -3.40 39.93 -0.47
N ARG A 586 -2.61 40.44 -1.42
CA ARG A 586 -3.11 40.83 -2.75
C ARG A 586 -3.77 39.65 -3.47
N ARG A 587 -3.18 38.46 -3.37
CA ARG A 587 -3.74 37.24 -3.97
C ARG A 587 -5.04 36.81 -3.28
N VAL A 588 -5.11 36.89 -1.96
CA VAL A 588 -6.32 36.64 -1.17
C VAL A 588 -7.45 37.58 -1.61
N ASP A 589 -7.16 38.87 -1.80
CA ASP A 589 -8.17 39.85 -2.19
C ASP A 589 -8.64 39.64 -3.64
N GLN A 590 -7.75 39.26 -4.55
CA GLN A 590 -8.12 38.84 -5.91
C GLN A 590 -9.09 37.64 -5.91
N ILE A 591 -8.82 36.61 -5.10
CA ILE A 591 -9.68 35.44 -5.03
C ILE A 591 -11.05 35.80 -4.44
N LYS A 592 -11.11 36.70 -3.45
CA LYS A 592 -12.38 37.19 -2.90
C LYS A 592 -13.22 37.93 -3.95
N GLU A 593 -12.61 38.77 -4.77
CA GLU A 593 -13.29 39.46 -5.86
C GLU A 593 -13.84 38.45 -6.89
N GLN A 594 -13.02 37.46 -7.29
CA GLN A 594 -13.46 36.37 -8.18
C GLN A 594 -14.65 35.57 -7.63
N ILE A 595 -14.70 35.33 -6.31
CA ILE A 595 -15.84 34.67 -5.65
C ILE A 595 -17.13 35.48 -5.78
N THR A 596 -17.03 36.82 -5.76
CA THR A 596 -18.21 37.69 -5.90
C THR A 596 -18.69 37.85 -7.35
N GLU A 597 -17.78 37.71 -8.31
CA GLU A 597 -18.09 37.85 -9.74
C GLU A 597 -18.63 36.55 -10.36
N THR A 598 -18.18 35.38 -9.89
CA THR A 598 -18.63 34.11 -10.46
C THR A 598 -20.09 33.80 -10.11
N THR A 599 -20.84 33.34 -11.12
CA THR A 599 -22.22 32.86 -10.96
C THR A 599 -22.31 31.33 -10.88
N SER A 600 -21.17 30.64 -11.06
CA SER A 600 -21.08 29.18 -11.00
C SER A 600 -20.81 28.74 -9.55
N GLU A 601 -21.76 28.02 -8.95
CA GLU A 601 -21.59 27.45 -7.59
C GLU A 601 -20.38 26.52 -7.51
N TYR A 602 -20.08 25.77 -8.58
CA TYR A 602 -18.88 24.91 -8.65
C TYR A 602 -17.58 25.71 -8.58
N GLU A 603 -17.47 26.81 -9.34
CA GLU A 603 -16.27 27.65 -9.29
C GLU A 603 -16.14 28.38 -7.96
N LYS A 604 -17.27 28.82 -7.40
CA LYS A 604 -17.34 29.48 -6.10
C LYS A 604 -16.81 28.57 -4.99
N GLU A 605 -17.22 27.30 -4.97
CA GLU A 605 -16.70 26.29 -4.04
C GLU A 605 -15.17 26.12 -4.18
N LYS A 606 -14.66 26.00 -5.42
CA LYS A 606 -13.21 25.85 -5.66
C LYS A 606 -12.39 27.08 -5.30
N LEU A 607 -12.94 28.28 -5.53
CA LEU A 607 -12.32 29.52 -5.11
C LEU A 607 -12.34 29.66 -3.57
N GLN A 608 -13.41 29.22 -2.90
CA GLN A 608 -13.48 29.18 -1.44
C GLN A 608 -12.46 28.21 -0.83
N GLU A 609 -12.27 27.03 -1.42
CA GLU A 609 -11.21 26.09 -1.00
C GLU A 609 -9.82 26.72 -1.11
N ARG A 610 -9.52 27.38 -2.24
CA ARG A 610 -8.23 28.06 -2.47
C ARG A 610 -8.05 29.23 -1.51
N LEU A 611 -9.09 30.02 -1.29
CA LEU A 611 -9.10 31.11 -0.32
C LEU A 611 -8.81 30.59 1.09
N ALA A 612 -9.46 29.51 1.51
CA ALA A 612 -9.23 28.91 2.83
C ALA A 612 -7.77 28.46 2.99
N ARG A 613 -7.19 27.82 1.96
CA ARG A 613 -5.77 27.38 1.98
C ARG A 613 -4.75 28.52 2.04
N LEU A 614 -5.10 29.70 1.52
CA LEU A 614 -4.22 30.88 1.49
C LEU A 614 -4.44 31.82 2.69
N ALA A 615 -5.70 32.01 3.09
CA ALA A 615 -6.12 32.99 4.09
C ALA A 615 -6.21 32.40 5.50
N SER A 616 -6.64 31.13 5.62
CA SER A 616 -6.77 30.46 6.91
C SER A 616 -5.47 29.72 7.23
N GLY A 617 -4.76 30.19 8.25
CA GLY A 617 -3.57 29.51 8.75
C GLY A 617 -3.86 28.07 9.21
N VAL A 618 -2.81 27.28 9.35
CA VAL A 618 -2.83 25.94 9.93
C VAL A 618 -2.73 26.06 11.44
N ALA A 619 -3.63 25.43 12.18
CA ALA A 619 -3.48 25.29 13.63
C ALA A 619 -2.57 24.10 13.93
N LEU A 620 -1.45 24.38 14.57
CA LEU A 620 -0.51 23.39 15.04
C LEU A 620 -0.74 23.14 16.53
N LEU A 621 -1.12 21.91 16.86
CA LEU A 621 -1.26 21.40 18.22
C LEU A 621 0.01 20.67 18.62
N ARG A 622 0.78 21.24 19.56
CA ARG A 622 1.95 20.58 20.15
C ARG A 622 1.52 19.90 21.44
N VAL A 623 1.58 18.57 21.47
CA VAL A 623 1.15 17.75 22.61
C VAL A 623 2.29 17.63 23.60
N GLY A 624 2.12 18.22 24.78
CA GLY A 624 3.10 18.15 25.86
C GLY A 624 2.97 16.89 26.69
N GLY A 625 4.02 16.53 27.41
CA GLY A 625 4.04 15.38 28.32
C GLY A 625 5.38 15.19 29.01
N SER A 626 5.40 14.35 30.04
CA SER A 626 6.58 14.12 30.88
C SER A 626 7.53 13.04 30.33
N SER A 627 7.03 12.19 29.43
CA SER A 627 7.79 11.13 28.78
C SER A 627 7.35 10.92 27.34
N GLU A 628 8.20 10.32 26.52
CA GLU A 628 7.87 10.02 25.11
C GLU A 628 6.67 9.07 24.98
N VAL A 629 6.54 8.09 25.87
CA VAL A 629 5.40 7.15 25.87
C VAL A 629 4.09 7.88 26.15
N GLU A 630 4.08 8.79 27.13
CA GLU A 630 2.92 9.61 27.46
C GLU A 630 2.54 10.57 26.32
N VAL A 631 3.53 11.24 25.72
CA VAL A 631 3.30 12.14 24.57
C VAL A 631 2.70 11.38 23.40
N ASN A 632 3.21 10.18 23.10
CA ASN A 632 2.68 9.36 22.00
C ASN A 632 1.24 8.89 22.27
N GLU A 633 0.93 8.42 23.48
CA GLU A 633 -0.46 8.03 23.84
C GLU A 633 -1.42 9.22 23.76
N LYS A 634 -1.02 10.36 24.32
CA LYS A 634 -1.85 11.57 24.32
C LYS A 634 -2.03 12.11 22.90
N LYS A 635 -1.01 12.02 22.06
CA LYS A 635 -1.08 12.41 20.65
C LYS A 635 -2.07 11.55 19.87
N ASP A 636 -2.05 10.23 20.07
CA ASP A 636 -3.03 9.32 19.45
C ASP A 636 -4.46 9.77 19.86
N ARG A 637 -4.69 10.05 21.15
CA ARG A 637 -5.99 10.58 21.63
C ARG A 637 -6.39 11.93 21.00
N VAL A 638 -5.45 12.87 20.87
CA VAL A 638 -5.72 14.19 20.25
C VAL A 638 -6.04 14.02 18.76
N HIS A 639 -5.40 13.09 18.08
CA HIS A 639 -5.67 12.78 16.68
C HIS A 639 -7.07 12.18 16.49
N ASP A 640 -7.46 11.22 17.32
CA ASP A 640 -8.79 10.59 17.28
C ASP A 640 -9.88 11.63 17.57
N ALA A 641 -9.69 12.46 18.60
CA ALA A 641 -10.61 13.54 18.92
C ALA A 641 -10.74 14.60 17.80
N LEU A 642 -9.65 14.87 17.07
CA LEU A 642 -9.68 15.77 15.93
C LEU A 642 -10.49 15.18 14.76
N ASN A 643 -10.35 13.88 14.48
CA ASN A 643 -11.11 13.24 13.41
C ASN A 643 -12.59 13.11 13.78
N ALA A 644 -12.90 12.74 15.02
CA ALA A 644 -14.26 12.67 15.53
C ALA A 644 -14.97 14.04 15.46
N THR A 645 -14.27 15.13 15.80
CA THR A 645 -14.86 16.48 15.67
C THR A 645 -15.12 16.88 14.23
N ARG A 646 -14.23 16.54 13.28
CA ARG A 646 -14.48 16.76 11.84
C ARG A 646 -15.71 15.96 11.38
N ALA A 647 -15.77 14.68 11.72
CA ALA A 647 -16.90 13.81 11.42
C ALA A 647 -18.23 14.35 11.98
N ALA A 648 -18.21 14.93 13.18
CA ALA A 648 -19.38 15.54 13.81
C ALA A 648 -19.83 16.84 13.13
N VAL A 649 -18.88 17.64 12.62
CA VAL A 649 -19.19 18.85 11.85
C VAL A 649 -19.82 18.50 10.50
N GLU A 650 -19.39 17.40 9.87
CA GLU A 650 -19.88 16.94 8.56
C GLU A 650 -21.29 16.33 8.62
N GLU A 651 -21.50 15.32 9.47
CA GLU A 651 -22.75 14.52 9.48
C GLU A 651 -23.62 14.71 10.74
N GLY A 652 -23.18 15.54 11.68
CA GLY A 652 -23.86 15.75 12.95
C GLY A 652 -23.53 14.71 14.03
N ILE A 653 -24.32 14.73 15.09
CA ILE A 653 -24.12 13.94 16.32
C ILE A 653 -25.39 13.17 16.70
N VAL A 654 -25.19 12.06 17.41
CA VAL A 654 -26.22 11.18 17.99
C VAL A 654 -25.91 10.88 19.46
N PRO A 655 -26.90 10.42 20.27
CA PRO A 655 -26.64 10.02 21.65
C PRO A 655 -25.63 8.86 21.73
N GLY A 656 -24.56 9.07 22.49
CA GLY A 656 -23.43 8.13 22.52
C GLY A 656 -23.64 6.90 23.40
N GLY A 657 -22.54 6.25 23.78
CA GLY A 657 -22.55 5.10 24.70
C GLY A 657 -23.26 3.86 24.14
N GLY A 658 -23.37 3.77 22.81
CA GLY A 658 -24.12 2.72 22.10
C GLY A 658 -25.63 2.94 22.09
N THR A 659 -26.15 4.04 22.64
CA THR A 659 -27.60 4.31 22.73
C THR A 659 -28.22 4.51 21.34
N ALA A 660 -27.54 5.23 20.44
CA ALA A 660 -28.01 5.41 19.07
C ALA A 660 -28.29 4.09 18.34
N LEU A 661 -27.42 3.08 18.52
CA LEU A 661 -27.60 1.75 17.92
C LEU A 661 -28.78 0.99 18.55
N LEU A 662 -28.98 1.11 19.87
CA LEU A 662 -30.12 0.51 20.57
C LEU A 662 -31.46 1.08 20.06
N ARG A 663 -31.55 2.39 19.81
CA ARG A 663 -32.76 3.02 19.26
C ARG A 663 -33.11 2.55 17.85
N CYS A 664 -32.13 2.00 17.12
CA CYS A 664 -32.38 1.43 15.79
C CYS A 664 -33.02 0.04 15.83
N ILE A 665 -33.05 -0.63 16.98
CA ILE A 665 -33.55 -2.01 17.12
C ILE A 665 -35.04 -2.11 16.74
N GLU A 666 -35.88 -1.19 17.23
CA GLU A 666 -37.32 -1.19 16.94
C GLU A 666 -37.61 -0.97 15.45
N LYS A 667 -36.73 -0.24 14.74
CA LYS A 667 -36.90 -0.01 13.30
C LYS A 667 -36.66 -1.26 12.47
N LEU A 668 -35.93 -2.24 13.01
CA LEU A 668 -35.71 -3.51 12.33
C LEU A 668 -36.99 -4.36 12.24
N ASP A 669 -38.02 -4.07 13.03
CA ASP A 669 -39.30 -4.80 12.97
C ASP A 669 -40.13 -4.45 11.72
N ALA A 670 -39.85 -3.30 11.10
CA ALA A 670 -40.47 -2.88 9.84
C ALA A 670 -39.77 -3.43 8.59
N VAL A 671 -38.64 -4.12 8.74
CA VAL A 671 -37.85 -4.64 7.61
C VAL A 671 -38.55 -5.85 6.99
N SER A 672 -39.00 -5.70 5.75
CA SER A 672 -39.57 -6.79 4.97
C SER A 672 -38.50 -7.73 4.44
N THR A 673 -38.63 -9.04 4.70
CA THR A 673 -37.70 -10.08 4.25
C THR A 673 -38.37 -11.02 3.26
N GLN A 674 -37.62 -11.51 2.26
CA GLN A 674 -38.17 -12.38 1.22
C GLN A 674 -38.29 -13.84 1.65
N ASN A 675 -37.49 -14.26 2.64
CA ASN A 675 -37.44 -15.63 3.16
C ASN A 675 -36.97 -15.63 4.63
N ASP A 676 -37.04 -16.80 5.26
CA ASP A 676 -36.68 -16.97 6.68
C ASP A 676 -35.17 -16.75 6.94
N ASP A 677 -34.29 -17.05 5.96
CA ASP A 677 -32.85 -16.83 6.10
C ASP A 677 -32.49 -15.33 6.15
N GLN A 678 -33.16 -14.51 5.35
CA GLN A 678 -33.03 -13.05 5.45
C GLN A 678 -33.53 -12.53 6.79
N LYS A 679 -34.63 -13.10 7.33
CA LYS A 679 -35.12 -12.78 8.67
C LYS A 679 -34.09 -13.12 9.75
N LEU A 680 -33.42 -14.26 9.64
CA LEU A 680 -32.29 -14.61 10.51
C LEU A 680 -31.15 -13.58 10.40
N GLY A 681 -30.87 -13.08 9.20
CA GLY A 681 -29.92 -11.98 8.97
C GLY A 681 -30.29 -10.69 9.71
N VAL A 682 -31.56 -10.29 9.67
CA VAL A 682 -32.07 -9.13 10.44
C VAL A 682 -31.93 -9.37 11.95
N ASP A 683 -32.24 -10.58 12.42
CA ASP A 683 -32.12 -10.96 13.82
C ASP A 683 -30.66 -10.92 14.34
N ILE A 684 -29.69 -11.28 13.50
CA ILE A 684 -28.25 -11.18 13.81
C ILE A 684 -27.87 -9.73 14.08
N VAL A 685 -28.26 -8.81 13.19
CA VAL A 685 -28.01 -7.37 13.37
C VAL A 685 -28.71 -6.86 14.63
N ARG A 686 -29.97 -7.26 14.85
CA ARG A 686 -30.74 -6.88 16.05
C ARG A 686 -30.00 -7.23 17.35
N ARG A 687 -29.32 -8.37 17.41
CA ARG A 687 -28.49 -8.77 18.56
C ARG A 687 -27.18 -7.98 18.62
N ALA A 688 -26.51 -7.83 17.48
CA ALA A 688 -25.22 -7.13 17.40
C ALA A 688 -25.31 -5.67 17.88
N LEU A 689 -26.41 -4.95 17.59
CA LEU A 689 -26.61 -3.55 18.01
C LEU A 689 -26.55 -3.34 19.53
N ARG A 690 -26.76 -4.37 20.35
CA ARG A 690 -26.66 -4.31 21.82
C ARG A 690 -25.23 -4.31 22.35
N MET A 691 -24.29 -4.79 21.53
CA MET A 691 -22.94 -5.14 21.98
C MET A 691 -22.09 -3.95 22.41
N PRO A 692 -22.13 -2.78 21.74
CA PRO A 692 -21.33 -1.63 22.17
C PRO A 692 -21.73 -1.14 23.57
N CYS A 693 -23.02 -0.93 23.83
CA CYS A 693 -23.52 -0.51 25.15
C CYS A 693 -23.19 -1.55 26.23
N MET A 694 -23.40 -2.84 25.93
CA MET A 694 -23.07 -3.93 26.85
C MET A 694 -21.56 -3.99 27.17
N THR A 695 -20.70 -3.76 26.19
CA THR A 695 -19.24 -3.79 26.36
C THR A 695 -18.76 -2.62 27.20
N ILE A 696 -19.28 -1.41 26.97
CA ILE A 696 -19.00 -0.23 27.79
C ILE A 696 -19.41 -0.48 29.25
N ALA A 697 -20.60 -1.00 29.49
CA ALA A 697 -21.10 -1.33 30.82
C ALA A 697 -20.25 -2.42 31.50
N LYS A 698 -19.85 -3.46 30.77
CA LYS A 698 -18.97 -4.52 31.28
C LYS A 698 -17.60 -3.97 31.67
N ASN A 699 -17.01 -3.09 30.87
CA ASN A 699 -15.74 -2.43 31.19
C ASN A 699 -15.86 -1.52 32.43
N ALA A 700 -17.04 -0.92 32.64
CA ALA A 700 -17.36 -0.17 33.85
C ALA A 700 -17.55 -1.03 35.12
N GLY A 701 -17.53 -2.37 34.99
CA GLY A 701 -17.65 -3.30 36.11
C GLY A 701 -19.08 -3.57 36.56
N VAL A 702 -20.08 -3.23 35.74
CA VAL A 702 -21.50 -3.49 36.01
C VAL A 702 -22.06 -4.55 35.04
N ASP A 703 -23.24 -5.08 35.35
CA ASP A 703 -23.93 -6.03 34.47
C ASP A 703 -24.45 -5.34 33.21
N GLY A 704 -23.77 -5.59 32.09
CA GLY A 704 -24.12 -4.97 30.81
C GLY A 704 -25.48 -5.39 30.26
N ALA A 705 -25.97 -6.60 30.56
CA ALA A 705 -27.28 -7.04 30.09
C ALA A 705 -28.41 -6.27 30.80
N MET A 706 -28.27 -6.05 32.11
CA MET A 706 -29.21 -5.20 32.87
C MET A 706 -29.19 -3.75 32.39
N VAL A 707 -28.00 -3.20 32.09
CA VAL A 707 -27.87 -1.84 31.56
C VAL A 707 -28.57 -1.70 30.21
N VAL A 708 -28.30 -2.61 29.26
CA VAL A 708 -28.93 -2.60 27.93
C VAL A 708 -30.45 -2.71 28.06
N ALA A 709 -30.95 -3.70 28.81
CA ALA A 709 -32.39 -3.89 29.01
C ALA A 709 -33.05 -2.62 29.58
N LYS A 710 -32.37 -1.93 30.52
CA LYS A 710 -32.89 -0.69 31.08
C LYS A 710 -32.90 0.46 30.07
N VAL A 711 -31.84 0.62 29.28
CA VAL A 711 -31.75 1.68 28.24
C VAL A 711 -32.76 1.45 27.12
N GLU A 712 -33.06 0.19 26.77
CA GLU A 712 -34.11 -0.15 25.80
C GLU A 712 -35.51 0.27 26.28
N THR A 713 -35.78 0.28 27.58
CA THR A 713 -37.05 0.81 28.12
C THR A 713 -37.14 2.34 28.19
N MET A 714 -36.06 3.05 27.87
CA MET A 714 -35.99 4.51 27.88
C MET A 714 -36.20 5.07 26.47
N GLU A 715 -36.61 6.33 26.37
CA GLU A 715 -36.92 6.98 25.10
C GLU A 715 -35.91 8.07 24.74
N GLY A 716 -35.82 8.37 23.43
CA GLY A 716 -34.99 9.45 22.91
C GLY A 716 -33.53 9.35 23.34
N ASP A 717 -33.01 10.47 23.86
CA ASP A 717 -31.60 10.66 24.20
C ASP A 717 -31.20 10.09 25.57
N TYR A 718 -32.12 9.45 26.30
CA TYR A 718 -31.82 8.86 27.60
C TYR A 718 -30.98 7.59 27.45
N GLY A 719 -29.89 7.50 28.21
CA GLY A 719 -28.98 6.37 28.19
C GLY A 719 -28.17 6.25 29.49
N TYR A 720 -27.06 5.53 29.43
CA TYR A 720 -26.22 5.22 30.59
C TYR A 720 -24.87 5.94 30.53
N ASP A 721 -24.59 6.79 31.52
CA ASP A 721 -23.28 7.39 31.75
C ASP A 721 -22.41 6.38 32.51
N ALA A 722 -21.52 5.70 31.78
CA ALA A 722 -20.66 4.66 32.36
C ALA A 722 -19.52 5.20 33.24
N LEU A 723 -19.20 6.49 33.13
CA LEU A 723 -18.19 7.12 33.98
C LEU A 723 -18.76 7.32 35.39
N LYS A 724 -19.95 7.94 35.48
CA LYS A 724 -20.65 8.21 36.74
C LYS A 724 -21.48 7.03 37.26
N GLY A 725 -21.88 6.12 36.39
CA GLY A 725 -22.75 4.99 36.74
C GLY A 725 -24.23 5.35 36.87
N GLU A 726 -24.70 6.33 36.09
CA GLU A 726 -26.05 6.90 36.22
C GLU A 726 -26.78 6.95 34.89
N TYR A 727 -28.11 6.82 34.91
CA TYR A 727 -28.95 7.04 33.73
C TYR A 727 -29.30 8.53 33.58
N GLY A 728 -29.57 8.97 32.36
CA GLY A 728 -30.05 10.33 32.08
C GLY A 728 -29.95 10.71 30.61
N ASN A 729 -30.33 11.94 30.28
CA ASN A 729 -30.20 12.48 28.93
C ASN A 729 -28.72 12.62 28.55
N LEU A 730 -28.28 11.87 27.54
CA LEU A 730 -26.88 11.81 27.13
C LEU A 730 -26.43 13.08 26.42
N ILE A 731 -27.29 13.72 25.62
CA ILE A 731 -26.94 14.97 24.93
C ILE A 731 -26.74 16.10 25.95
N GLU A 732 -27.63 16.21 26.94
CA GLU A 732 -27.48 17.20 28.02
C GLU A 732 -26.23 16.95 28.87
N LYS A 733 -25.87 15.67 29.07
CA LYS A 733 -24.63 15.26 29.75
C LYS A 733 -23.38 15.39 28.86
N GLY A 734 -23.52 15.75 27.58
CA GLY A 734 -22.41 15.88 26.63
C GLY A 734 -21.80 14.56 26.16
N ILE A 735 -22.52 13.44 26.30
CA ILE A 735 -22.12 12.09 25.86
C ILE A 735 -22.71 11.86 24.45
N ILE A 736 -21.96 12.28 23.45
CA ILE A 736 -22.38 12.32 22.05
C ILE A 736 -21.33 11.68 21.16
N ASP A 737 -21.79 10.95 20.15
CA ASP A 737 -20.92 10.31 19.15
C ASP A 737 -21.20 10.94 17.77
N PRO A 738 -20.18 11.13 16.91
CA PRO A 738 -20.41 11.57 15.54
C PRO A 738 -21.22 10.54 14.74
N THR A 739 -22.24 10.99 14.02
CA THR A 739 -23.12 10.10 13.23
C THR A 739 -22.33 9.32 12.18
N LYS A 740 -21.38 9.97 11.50
CA LYS A 740 -20.49 9.35 10.53
C LYS A 740 -19.72 8.17 11.13
N VAL A 741 -19.14 8.34 12.33
CA VAL A 741 -18.37 7.29 13.02
C VAL A 741 -19.24 6.07 13.32
N VAL A 742 -20.42 6.27 13.91
CA VAL A 742 -21.34 5.17 14.25
C VAL A 742 -21.84 4.45 12.99
N ARG A 743 -22.15 5.22 11.93
CA ARG A 743 -22.62 4.72 10.64
C ARG A 743 -21.55 3.89 9.92
N THR A 744 -20.32 4.39 9.85
CA THR A 744 -19.19 3.70 9.21
C THR A 744 -18.84 2.43 9.98
N ALA A 745 -18.78 2.48 11.31
CA ALA A 745 -18.46 1.32 12.14
C ALA A 745 -19.42 0.13 11.92
N ILE A 746 -20.76 0.36 11.87
CA ILE A 746 -21.71 -0.72 11.60
C ILE A 746 -21.64 -1.21 10.15
N THR A 747 -21.37 -0.31 9.20
CA THR A 747 -21.29 -0.64 7.76
C THR A 747 -20.11 -1.56 7.48
N ASP A 748 -18.91 -1.20 7.96
CA ASP A 748 -17.70 -1.98 7.74
C ASP A 748 -17.75 -3.31 8.48
N ALA A 749 -18.18 -3.28 9.74
CA ALA A 749 -18.33 -4.47 10.56
C ALA A 749 -19.26 -5.49 9.90
N ALA A 750 -20.44 -5.05 9.45
CA ALA A 750 -21.38 -5.93 8.77
C ALA A 750 -20.88 -6.39 7.40
N GLY A 751 -20.23 -5.51 6.63
CA GLY A 751 -19.70 -5.81 5.31
C GLY A 751 -18.69 -6.96 5.32
N VAL A 752 -17.72 -6.91 6.24
CA VAL A 752 -16.69 -7.96 6.36
C VAL A 752 -17.20 -9.17 7.13
N ALA A 753 -17.87 -8.98 8.28
CA ALA A 753 -18.32 -10.11 9.10
C ALA A 753 -19.35 -10.99 8.37
N SER A 754 -20.31 -10.39 7.65
CA SER A 754 -21.25 -11.18 6.87
C SER A 754 -20.59 -11.89 5.69
N LEU A 755 -19.48 -11.37 5.14
CA LEU A 755 -18.72 -12.07 4.09
C LEU A 755 -17.99 -13.27 4.69
N LEU A 756 -17.33 -13.07 5.83
CA LEU A 756 -16.68 -14.14 6.59
C LEU A 756 -17.65 -15.28 6.91
N THR A 757 -18.90 -14.98 7.25
CA THR A 757 -19.91 -16.02 7.53
C THR A 757 -20.24 -16.89 6.31
N THR A 758 -20.02 -16.41 5.08
CA THR A 758 -20.28 -17.20 3.85
C THR A 758 -19.18 -18.19 3.49
N ALA A 759 -18.06 -18.22 4.23
CA ALA A 759 -16.94 -19.10 3.92
C ALA A 759 -17.22 -20.58 4.26
N GLU A 760 -17.03 -21.44 3.27
CA GLU A 760 -17.18 -22.91 3.41
C GLU A 760 -15.84 -23.66 3.36
N ALA A 761 -14.81 -23.08 2.74
CA ALA A 761 -13.47 -23.64 2.69
C ALA A 761 -12.43 -22.55 2.93
N VAL A 762 -11.35 -22.87 3.65
CA VAL A 762 -10.20 -21.98 3.83
C VAL A 762 -8.94 -22.73 3.46
N VAL A 763 -8.10 -22.07 2.67
CA VAL A 763 -6.83 -22.58 2.18
C VAL A 763 -5.71 -21.76 2.81
N THR A 764 -4.84 -22.41 3.56
CA THR A 764 -3.67 -21.78 4.17
C THR A 764 -2.38 -22.45 3.73
N GLU A 765 -1.25 -21.80 3.97
CA GLU A 765 0.04 -22.44 3.78
C GLU A 765 0.30 -23.43 4.91
N THR A 766 0.83 -24.61 4.60
CA THR A 766 1.25 -25.54 5.65
C THR A 766 2.32 -24.89 6.53
N PRO A 767 2.19 -24.95 7.88
CA PRO A 767 3.21 -24.45 8.79
C PRO A 767 4.57 -25.07 8.44
N LYS A 768 5.62 -24.25 8.42
CA LYS A 768 6.99 -24.76 8.31
C LYS A 768 7.38 -25.28 9.69
N ASP A 769 7.86 -26.51 9.76
CA ASP A 769 8.53 -27.00 10.96
C ASP A 769 9.83 -26.21 11.10
N ASP A 770 9.92 -25.37 12.14
CA ASP A 770 11.20 -24.82 12.58
C ASP A 770 12.03 -26.00 13.10
N ALA A 771 12.83 -26.61 12.23
CA ALA A 771 13.89 -27.50 12.66
C ALA A 771 14.85 -26.65 13.52
N ALA A 772 14.73 -26.82 14.85
CA ALA A 772 15.71 -26.28 15.79
C ALA A 772 17.12 -26.63 15.29
N PRO A 773 18.10 -25.70 15.36
CA PRO A 773 19.48 -26.03 15.03
C PRO A 773 19.88 -27.21 15.92
N GLY A 774 20.04 -28.39 15.32
CA GLY A 774 20.54 -29.54 16.02
C GLY A 774 21.88 -29.16 16.63
N MET A 775 21.95 -29.08 17.96
CA MET A 775 23.20 -29.04 18.68
C MET A 775 23.99 -30.28 18.24
N GLY A 776 24.94 -30.06 17.35
CA GLY A 776 25.92 -31.05 16.97
C GLY A 776 26.65 -31.47 18.24
N GLY A 777 26.45 -32.72 18.65
CA GLY A 777 27.25 -33.34 19.70
C GLY A 777 28.72 -33.25 19.32
N MET A 778 29.47 -32.40 20.03
CA MET A 778 30.92 -32.49 20.09
C MET A 778 31.28 -33.81 20.77
N GLY A 779 31.45 -34.85 19.95
CA GLY A 779 32.16 -36.05 20.31
C GLY A 779 33.59 -35.68 20.72
N GLY A 780 33.94 -36.05 21.94
CA GLY A 780 35.17 -35.67 22.62
C GLY A 780 36.44 -36.00 21.84
N MET A 781 37.31 -35.01 21.75
CA MET A 781 38.72 -35.21 21.43
C MET A 781 39.48 -35.31 22.75
N GLY A 782 39.96 -36.52 23.03
CA GLY A 782 40.62 -36.90 24.26
C GLY A 782 41.85 -36.05 24.56
N GLY A 783 42.00 -35.71 25.84
CA GLY A 783 43.13 -34.98 26.37
C GLY A 783 44.43 -35.77 26.25
N MET A 784 45.44 -35.06 25.75
CA MET A 784 46.84 -35.45 25.88
C MET A 784 47.44 -34.58 26.99
N GLY A 785 47.96 -35.24 28.02
CA GLY A 785 48.43 -34.62 29.26
C GLY A 785 49.63 -33.69 29.10
N GLY A 786 49.73 -32.75 30.04
CA GLY A 786 50.82 -31.77 30.10
C GLY A 786 50.84 -31.02 31.43
N MET A 787 51.28 -31.75 32.46
CA MET A 787 51.90 -31.36 33.74
C MET A 787 52.47 -29.91 33.87
N GLY A 788 52.16 -29.26 35.00
CA GLY A 788 52.94 -28.17 35.65
C GLY A 788 52.85 -26.78 34.99
N GLY A 789 52.48 -25.67 35.62
CA GLY A 789 52.62 -25.28 37.02
C GLY A 789 53.95 -24.58 37.28
N MET A 790 54.14 -23.32 36.83
CA MET A 790 54.90 -22.26 37.55
C MET A 790 55.11 -21.00 36.69
N GLY A 791 54.88 -19.83 37.31
CA GLY A 791 55.56 -18.54 37.09
C GLY A 791 55.27 -17.83 35.76
N GLY A 792 54.85 -16.57 35.67
CA GLY A 792 55.15 -15.43 36.52
C GLY A 792 55.70 -14.31 35.63
N MET A 793 55.05 -13.15 35.65
CA MET A 793 55.55 -11.81 35.26
C MET A 793 56.14 -11.63 33.84
N MET A 794 55.39 -10.98 32.95
CA MET A 794 55.50 -9.54 32.62
C MET A 794 54.42 -9.16 31.61
#